data_AF-A0A1Y4UW27-F1
#
_entry.id   AF-A0A1Y4UW27-F1
#
_cell.length_a   1.000
_cell.length_b   1.000
_cell.length_c   1.000
_cell.angle_alpha   90.00
_cell.angle_beta   90.00
_cell.angle_gamma   90.00
#
_symmetry.space_group_name_H-M   'P 1'
#
loop_
_entity.id
_entity.type
_entity.pdbx_description
1 polymer ?
#
loop_
_entity_poly.entity_id
_entity_poly.type
_entity_poly.pdbx_seq_one_letter_code
_entity_poly.pdbx_strand_id
1 'polypeptide(L)'
;MKKLLTVMAFSVGLFANAQTGNLFKPVKEVALRTPSVPIVVSDPHFSIWSPYDKLMEGSTEHWTTAKKPLVGALRVDGKVYRFLGKDQVALIPIAPMTNVERWEAAYTNSQPANGWQEFQFDDSSWKKGKAAFGSRDMPRVRTEWKGDNTDIYIRRTFEINDLDLTENIFLIYSHDDVFELYLNGEKLVATDLVWKNNVNLKLSDEAKKKLRNGKNVIAAHCHNTTGGSYVDFGLYREKKNAVTFENEAVQKSVDVLATSSYYTFTCGPVELDVVFTAPQLIDDLDLLSTPINYISYRVRPLDKKEHDVQFYIETTPVLAVNETTQPTIARTLSKNGISYVEAGTINQPICDRKGDLICADWGYVYLGSVNGAGKSISLGDYSGMKEAFVKNGTLASSKTKWITRREENTPAMAYVHNFGTVTKDGKDGFLMIGYDDIYSIEYMYEKRMGYWKHDGKVTIFDAFEKLRDNYQSIMERCRALDELIYSDAEKAGGKKYAEICSAAYRQVISAHKLFTDKEGNLMWFSKENNSNGCINTVDLTYPSAPLFLVYNPDLQKAMMTSIFEYSASGRWDKPFAAHDLGTYPIANGQVYGGDMPIEESGNMVILTAAISKIEGNADYAKKYWDILTTWTNYLVEYGQDP
;
A
#
# COMPACT_ATOMS: atom_id res chain seq x y z
N MET A 1 14.08 30.00 47.15
CA MET A 1 15.11 30.94 46.65
C MET A 1 15.71 30.37 45.37
N LYS A 2 15.37 31.03 44.25
CA LYS A 2 16.01 31.10 42.91
C LYS A 2 16.85 29.91 42.35
N LYS A 3 16.55 29.63 41.06
CA LYS A 3 17.31 29.00 39.96
C LYS A 3 16.92 27.53 39.68
N LEU A 4 16.60 27.08 38.47
CA LEU A 4 16.39 27.70 37.15
C LEU A 4 15.56 26.67 36.35
N LEU A 5 14.31 26.98 35.98
CA LEU A 5 13.59 26.22 34.95
C LEU A 5 14.01 26.79 33.60
N THR A 6 14.60 25.96 32.73
CA THR A 6 14.77 26.30 31.32
C THR A 6 13.68 25.58 30.55
N VAL A 7 12.52 26.23 30.48
CA VAL A 7 11.48 25.93 29.50
C VAL A 7 11.95 26.54 28.18
N MET A 8 12.20 25.71 27.18
CA MET A 8 12.52 26.16 25.83
C MET A 8 11.22 26.61 25.15
N ALA A 9 10.77 27.83 25.49
CA ALA A 9 9.74 28.55 24.77
C ALA A 9 10.41 29.29 23.60
N PHE A 10 10.37 28.70 22.39
CA PHE A 10 10.72 29.45 21.19
C PHE A 10 9.62 30.46 20.90
N SER A 11 9.93 31.72 21.22
CA SER A 11 9.09 32.87 20.92
C SER A 11 9.32 33.29 19.47
N VAL A 12 8.19 33.48 18.79
CA VAL A 12 8.01 34.08 17.47
C VAL A 12 8.73 35.43 17.38
N GLY A 13 9.44 35.65 16.26
CA GLY A 13 9.75 36.99 15.78
C GLY A 13 11.18 37.26 15.35
N LEU A 14 11.62 36.67 14.24
CA LEU A 14 12.64 37.25 13.36
C LEU A 14 12.26 36.93 11.91
N PHE A 15 11.62 37.88 11.25
CA PHE A 15 11.48 37.90 9.79
C PHE A 15 12.87 38.13 9.19
N ALA A 16 13.68 37.08 9.12
CA ALA A 16 14.67 36.97 8.08
C ALA A 16 13.91 36.67 6.79
N ASN A 17 14.16 37.44 5.73
CA ASN A 17 13.86 37.01 4.36
C ASN A 17 14.71 35.77 4.07
N ALA A 18 14.32 34.62 4.63
CA ALA A 18 14.76 33.33 4.14
C ALA A 18 14.22 33.25 2.71
N GLN A 19 15.11 33.12 1.73
CA GLN A 19 14.68 32.67 0.42
C GLN A 19 13.83 31.42 0.64
N THR A 20 12.55 31.48 0.30
CA THR A 20 11.67 30.31 0.38
C THR A 20 12.34 29.18 -0.39
N GLY A 21 12.64 28.09 0.31
CA GLY A 21 13.34 26.95 -0.27
C GLY A 21 12.59 26.45 -1.49
N ASN A 22 13.31 26.07 -2.55
CA ASN A 22 12.67 25.54 -3.76
C ASN A 22 12.05 24.18 -3.46
N LEU A 23 10.73 24.14 -3.14
CA LEU A 23 9.99 22.96 -2.68
C LEU A 23 10.07 21.73 -3.58
N PHE A 24 10.48 21.91 -4.83
CA PHE A 24 10.55 20.89 -5.86
C PHE A 24 11.97 20.40 -6.16
N LYS A 25 12.97 20.87 -5.40
CA LYS A 25 14.34 20.33 -5.43
C LYS A 25 14.69 19.73 -4.07
N PRO A 26 15.31 18.56 -4.01
CA PRO A 26 15.70 17.99 -2.73
C PRO A 26 16.72 18.90 -2.01
N VAL A 27 16.73 18.87 -0.68
CA VAL A 27 17.75 19.59 0.12
C VAL A 27 19.15 18.97 -0.03
N LYS A 28 19.21 17.69 -0.43
CA LYS A 28 20.42 16.93 -0.73
C LYS A 28 20.15 15.99 -1.90
N GLU A 29 21.07 15.93 -2.86
CA GLU A 29 21.02 14.92 -3.92
C GLU A 29 21.45 13.55 -3.36
N VAL A 30 20.69 12.51 -3.67
CA VAL A 30 20.85 11.16 -3.14
C VAL A 30 21.30 10.22 -4.26
N ALA A 31 22.45 9.57 -4.07
CA ALA A 31 22.96 8.60 -5.04
C ALA A 31 22.40 7.19 -4.82
N LEU A 32 21.96 6.88 -3.58
CA LEU A 32 21.37 5.59 -3.24
C LEU A 32 20.07 5.36 -4.01
N ARG A 33 20.04 4.28 -4.79
CA ARG A 33 18.81 3.76 -5.38
C ARG A 33 18.11 2.86 -4.36
N THR A 34 16.93 3.24 -3.90
CA THR A 34 16.14 2.39 -3.00
C THR A 34 15.48 1.24 -3.79
N PRO A 35 15.30 0.06 -3.17
CA PRO A 35 14.63 -1.08 -3.83
C PRO A 35 13.14 -0.79 -4.10
N SER A 36 12.55 0.12 -3.31
CA SER A 36 11.20 0.63 -3.52
C SER A 36 11.14 2.08 -3.05
N VAL A 37 10.51 2.96 -3.83
CA VAL A 37 10.39 4.38 -3.50
C VAL A 37 9.02 4.65 -2.85
N PRO A 38 8.95 5.32 -1.70
CA PRO A 38 7.66 5.67 -1.10
C PRO A 38 6.93 6.73 -1.94
N ILE A 39 5.66 6.46 -2.26
CA ILE A 39 4.80 7.33 -3.10
C ILE A 39 3.67 7.94 -2.27
N VAL A 40 2.90 7.12 -1.55
CA VAL A 40 1.87 7.58 -0.60
C VAL A 40 1.93 6.66 0.60
N VAL A 41 2.42 7.14 1.74
CA VAL A 41 2.63 6.29 2.92
C VAL A 41 2.07 6.95 4.17
N SER A 42 1.53 6.15 5.08
CA SER A 42 0.93 6.64 6.34
C SER A 42 1.14 5.65 7.47
N ASP A 43 0.73 4.40 7.27
CA ASP A 43 0.75 3.35 8.30
C ASP A 43 0.77 1.95 7.64
N PRO A 44 0.77 0.84 8.42
CA PRO A 44 0.86 -0.50 7.86
C PRO A 44 -0.26 -0.93 6.93
N HIS A 45 -1.40 -0.23 6.93
CA HIS A 45 -2.56 -0.55 6.09
C HIS A 45 -2.66 0.33 4.84
N PHE A 46 -2.15 1.57 4.91
CA PHE A 46 -2.11 2.51 3.79
C PHE A 46 -0.68 2.99 3.51
N SER A 47 0.09 2.14 2.82
CA SER A 47 1.45 2.45 2.36
C SER A 47 1.73 1.91 0.97
N ILE A 48 1.85 2.82 0.00
CA ILE A 48 1.97 2.58 -1.44
C ILE A 48 3.35 3.04 -1.93
N TRP A 49 4.03 2.16 -2.63
CA TRP A 49 5.42 2.27 -3.05
C TRP A 49 5.57 1.97 -4.55
N SER A 50 6.71 2.36 -5.11
CA SER A 50 7.12 1.99 -6.46
C SER A 50 8.38 1.11 -6.41
N PRO A 51 8.28 -0.20 -6.71
CA PRO A 51 9.42 -1.10 -6.77
C PRO A 51 10.20 -1.01 -8.09
N TYR A 52 9.94 0.02 -8.92
CA TYR A 52 10.48 0.13 -10.27
C TYR A 52 11.55 1.20 -10.36
N ASP A 53 12.57 0.96 -11.20
CA ASP A 53 13.65 1.93 -11.47
C ASP A 53 13.14 3.22 -12.07
N LYS A 54 12.15 3.11 -12.96
CA LYS A 54 11.42 4.28 -13.44
C LYS A 54 9.96 4.21 -13.04
N LEU A 55 9.44 5.35 -12.59
CA LEU A 55 8.13 5.47 -11.98
C LEU A 55 6.97 5.05 -12.90
N MET A 56 7.20 5.02 -14.22
CA MET A 56 6.24 4.61 -15.25
C MET A 56 6.36 3.13 -15.67
N GLU A 57 7.29 2.34 -15.14
CA GLU A 57 7.50 0.95 -15.63
C GLU A 57 6.39 -0.02 -15.20
N GLY A 58 5.72 0.23 -14.08
CA GLY A 58 4.67 -0.65 -13.57
C GLY A 58 3.71 0.01 -12.59
N SER A 59 2.81 -0.80 -12.03
CA SER A 59 1.81 -0.33 -11.04
C SER A 59 2.48 -0.06 -9.71
N THR A 60 2.12 1.02 -9.03
CA THR A 60 2.44 1.15 -7.61
C THR A 60 1.80 0.02 -6.79
N GLU A 61 2.46 -0.34 -5.68
CA GLU A 61 2.16 -1.52 -4.89
C GLU A 61 2.13 -1.19 -3.40
N HIS A 62 1.27 -1.87 -2.67
CA HIS A 62 1.36 -1.93 -1.22
C HIS A 62 2.63 -2.71 -0.81
N TRP A 63 3.14 -2.52 0.41
CA TRP A 63 4.31 -3.29 0.88
C TRP A 63 4.08 -4.82 0.86
N THR A 64 2.83 -5.26 0.85
CA THR A 64 2.43 -6.67 0.68
C THR A 64 2.49 -7.17 -0.77
N THR A 65 3.01 -6.37 -1.71
CA THR A 65 3.00 -6.59 -3.18
C THR A 65 1.62 -6.49 -3.85
N ALA A 66 0.55 -6.24 -3.07
CA ALA A 66 -0.77 -6.02 -3.63
C ALA A 66 -0.76 -4.76 -4.51
N LYS A 67 -1.25 -4.86 -5.75
CA LYS A 67 -1.30 -3.72 -6.66
C LYS A 67 -2.24 -2.64 -6.13
N LYS A 68 -1.73 -1.41 -6.05
CA LYS A 68 -2.43 -0.20 -5.58
C LYS A 68 -2.21 0.91 -6.59
N PRO A 69 -2.86 0.83 -7.77
CA PRO A 69 -2.47 1.60 -8.94
C PRO A 69 -2.73 3.10 -8.76
N LEU A 70 -1.68 3.89 -8.96
CA LEU A 70 -1.70 5.31 -9.26
C LEU A 70 -1.19 5.49 -10.69
N VAL A 71 -1.88 6.30 -11.49
CA VAL A 71 -1.45 6.65 -12.85
C VAL A 71 -1.33 8.16 -12.95
N GLY A 72 -0.25 8.66 -13.55
CA GLY A 72 -0.02 10.09 -13.75
C GLY A 72 0.47 10.40 -15.15
N ALA A 73 -0.08 11.47 -15.73
CA ALA A 73 0.28 11.92 -17.06
C ALA A 73 0.30 13.44 -17.19
N LEU A 74 1.09 13.93 -18.15
CA LEU A 74 1.17 15.32 -18.54
C LEU A 74 0.79 15.44 -20.02
N ARG A 75 -0.22 16.25 -20.33
CA ARG A 75 -0.56 16.62 -21.70
C ARG A 75 0.11 17.94 -22.03
N VAL A 76 0.88 17.97 -23.12
CA VAL A 76 1.65 19.13 -23.60
C VAL A 76 1.34 19.31 -25.07
N ASP A 77 0.74 20.44 -25.43
CA ASP A 77 0.34 20.79 -26.80
C ASP A 77 -0.43 19.66 -27.51
N GLY A 78 -1.34 19.00 -26.78
CA GLY A 78 -2.12 17.88 -27.34
C GLY A 78 -1.52 16.49 -27.16
N LYS A 79 -0.23 16.38 -26.84
CA LYS A 79 0.45 15.09 -26.69
C LYS A 79 0.58 14.70 -25.22
N VAL A 80 0.19 13.46 -24.89
CA VAL A 80 0.20 12.95 -23.51
C VAL A 80 1.46 12.13 -23.24
N TYR A 81 2.10 12.40 -22.09
CA TYR A 81 3.29 11.72 -21.57
C TYR A 81 3.00 11.15 -20.17
N ARG A 82 3.05 9.83 -20.00
CA ARG A 82 2.88 9.13 -18.72
C ARG A 82 4.15 9.19 -17.89
N PHE A 83 4.06 9.71 -16.67
CA PHE A 83 5.21 9.83 -15.75
C PHE A 83 5.08 8.93 -14.52
N LEU A 84 3.87 8.43 -14.22
CA LEU A 84 3.60 7.60 -13.05
C LEU A 84 2.70 6.43 -13.43
N GLY A 85 3.07 5.25 -12.93
CA GLY A 85 2.27 4.04 -13.05
C GLY A 85 2.26 3.48 -14.45
N LYS A 86 1.70 2.28 -14.60
CA LYS A 86 1.38 1.67 -15.89
C LYS A 86 -0.06 1.21 -15.85
N ASP A 87 -0.81 1.53 -16.90
CA ASP A 87 -2.21 1.14 -17.01
C ASP A 87 -2.34 -0.38 -16.90
N GLN A 88 -3.35 -0.83 -16.16
CA GLN A 88 -3.72 -2.23 -16.20
C GLN A 88 -4.38 -2.53 -17.54
N VAL A 89 -3.97 -3.64 -18.15
CA VAL A 89 -4.66 -4.14 -19.34
C VAL A 89 -6.10 -4.43 -18.93
N ALA A 90 -7.06 -3.69 -19.51
CA ALA A 90 -8.46 -3.90 -19.23
C ALA A 90 -8.88 -5.24 -19.85
N LEU A 91 -9.12 -6.25 -19.01
CA LEU A 91 -9.45 -7.60 -19.46
C LEU A 91 -10.95 -7.86 -19.35
N ILE A 92 -11.53 -8.40 -20.42
CA ILE A 92 -12.90 -8.88 -20.50
C ILE A 92 -12.88 -10.42 -20.44
N PRO A 93 -13.64 -11.05 -19.54
CA PRO A 93 -13.67 -12.51 -19.45
C PRO A 93 -14.31 -13.13 -20.70
N ILE A 94 -13.63 -14.13 -21.25
CA ILE A 94 -14.19 -15.11 -22.19
C ILE A 94 -14.69 -16.33 -21.39
N ALA A 95 -13.83 -16.84 -20.50
CA ALA A 95 -14.12 -17.90 -19.54
C ALA A 95 -13.55 -17.45 -18.18
N PRO A 96 -14.34 -16.84 -17.29
CA PRO A 96 -13.84 -16.18 -16.08
C PRO A 96 -13.37 -17.16 -14.99
N MET A 97 -12.43 -16.73 -14.16
CA MET A 97 -12.06 -17.37 -12.88
C MET A 97 -13.11 -17.08 -11.80
N THR A 98 -12.98 -17.75 -10.64
CA THR A 98 -13.93 -17.62 -9.53
C THR A 98 -13.95 -16.27 -8.83
N ASN A 99 -12.94 -15.43 -9.09
CA ASN A 99 -12.92 -14.04 -8.66
C ASN A 99 -13.97 -13.19 -9.41
N VAL A 100 -14.36 -13.56 -10.63
CA VAL A 100 -15.35 -12.84 -11.44
C VAL A 100 -16.74 -13.49 -11.35
N GLU A 101 -16.84 -14.80 -11.56
CA GLU A 101 -18.10 -15.54 -11.40
C GLU A 101 -17.86 -17.01 -11.05
N ARG A 102 -18.90 -17.66 -10.52
CA ARG A 102 -18.85 -19.10 -10.25
C ARG A 102 -18.97 -19.87 -11.56
N TRP A 103 -18.10 -20.87 -11.73
CA TRP A 103 -18.11 -21.75 -12.89
C TRP A 103 -18.01 -23.22 -12.48
N GLU A 104 -18.40 -24.11 -13.39
CA GLU A 104 -18.40 -25.57 -13.19
C GLU A 104 -17.57 -26.26 -14.28
N ALA A 105 -17.02 -27.42 -13.94
CA ALA A 105 -16.26 -28.27 -14.87
C ALA A 105 -16.40 -29.75 -14.54
N ALA A 106 -16.08 -30.58 -15.54
CA ALA A 106 -15.85 -32.00 -15.35
C ALA A 106 -14.49 -32.19 -14.67
N TYR A 107 -14.38 -33.12 -13.71
CA TYR A 107 -13.11 -33.44 -13.06
C TYR A 107 -13.00 -34.91 -12.63
N THR A 108 -11.76 -35.39 -12.47
CA THR A 108 -11.41 -36.68 -11.88
C THR A 108 -10.12 -36.57 -11.06
N ASN A 109 -9.96 -37.45 -10.06
CA ASN A 109 -8.73 -37.59 -9.28
C ASN A 109 -7.93 -38.85 -9.67
N SER A 110 -8.43 -39.61 -10.63
CA SER A 110 -7.75 -40.76 -11.21
C SER A 110 -7.17 -40.39 -12.56
N GLN A 111 -6.00 -40.94 -12.88
CA GLN A 111 -5.36 -40.79 -14.18
C GLN A 111 -6.37 -41.08 -15.31
N PRO A 112 -6.66 -40.09 -16.18
CA PRO A 112 -7.57 -40.26 -17.28
C PRO A 112 -6.91 -40.96 -18.47
N ALA A 113 -7.72 -41.39 -19.44
CA ALA A 113 -7.22 -41.96 -20.69
C ALA A 113 -6.41 -40.95 -21.51
N ASN A 114 -5.54 -41.45 -22.39
CA ASN A 114 -4.73 -40.61 -23.28
C ASN A 114 -5.59 -39.67 -24.12
N GLY A 115 -5.13 -38.43 -24.32
CA GLY A 115 -5.86 -37.40 -25.07
C GLY A 115 -6.99 -36.73 -24.29
N TRP A 116 -7.04 -36.92 -22.96
CA TRP A 116 -8.03 -36.26 -22.09
C TRP A 116 -8.00 -34.74 -22.15
N GLN A 117 -6.96 -34.11 -22.69
CA GLN A 117 -6.87 -32.66 -22.88
C GLN A 117 -7.52 -32.18 -24.20
N GLU A 118 -7.81 -33.10 -25.12
CA GLU A 118 -8.27 -32.79 -26.46
C GLU A 118 -9.73 -32.30 -26.49
N PHE A 119 -10.07 -31.46 -27.46
CA PHE A 119 -11.42 -30.92 -27.61
C PHE A 119 -12.50 -32.02 -27.74
N GLN A 120 -12.21 -33.11 -28.45
CA GLN A 120 -13.17 -34.19 -28.75
C GLN A 120 -13.30 -35.24 -27.64
N PHE A 121 -12.50 -35.15 -26.57
CA PHE A 121 -12.54 -36.15 -25.51
C PHE A 121 -13.87 -36.14 -24.76
N ASP A 122 -14.42 -37.34 -24.54
CA ASP A 122 -15.68 -37.55 -23.82
C ASP A 122 -15.42 -37.66 -22.30
N ASP A 123 -15.76 -36.59 -21.59
CA ASP A 123 -15.68 -36.49 -20.12
C ASP A 123 -17.03 -36.73 -19.43
N SER A 124 -18.02 -37.29 -20.13
CA SER A 124 -19.36 -37.54 -19.57
C SER A 124 -19.37 -38.46 -18.35
N SER A 125 -18.35 -39.32 -18.21
CA SER A 125 -18.15 -40.21 -17.06
C SER A 125 -17.51 -39.54 -15.84
N TRP A 126 -16.98 -38.32 -16.00
CA TRP A 126 -16.30 -37.60 -14.93
C TRP A 126 -17.29 -36.97 -13.96
N LYS A 127 -16.80 -36.66 -12.75
CA LYS A 127 -17.60 -35.91 -11.77
C LYS A 127 -17.77 -34.48 -12.27
N LYS A 128 -18.83 -33.81 -11.83
CA LYS A 128 -19.00 -32.36 -12.01
C LYS A 128 -18.70 -31.64 -10.70
N GLY A 129 -17.88 -30.61 -10.77
CA GLY A 129 -17.44 -29.82 -9.63
C GLY A 129 -17.59 -28.32 -9.89
N LYS A 130 -17.87 -27.58 -8.84
CA LYS A 130 -17.84 -26.11 -8.82
C LYS A 130 -16.42 -25.66 -8.49
N ALA A 131 -15.87 -24.77 -9.32
CA ALA A 131 -14.61 -24.13 -9.01
C ALA A 131 -14.74 -23.17 -7.80
N ALA A 132 -13.66 -22.81 -7.11
CA ALA A 132 -12.31 -23.32 -7.30
C ALA A 132 -12.18 -24.75 -6.73
N PHE A 133 -11.14 -25.45 -7.14
CA PHE A 133 -10.84 -26.81 -6.67
C PHE A 133 -9.65 -26.74 -5.73
N GLY A 134 -9.74 -27.33 -4.54
CA GLY A 134 -8.66 -27.24 -3.57
C GLY A 134 -9.06 -27.47 -2.12
N SER A 135 -8.17 -27.13 -1.20
CA SER A 135 -8.41 -27.23 0.23
C SER A 135 -9.31 -26.10 0.73
N ARG A 136 -10.06 -26.32 1.83
CA ARG A 136 -11.13 -25.39 2.26
C ARG A 136 -10.63 -24.05 2.79
N ASP A 137 -9.36 -23.99 3.18
CA ASP A 137 -8.63 -22.80 3.59
C ASP A 137 -8.28 -21.90 2.40
N MET A 138 -8.34 -22.41 1.16
CA MET A 138 -8.04 -21.63 -0.04
C MET A 138 -9.23 -20.78 -0.52
N PRO A 139 -8.97 -19.62 -1.16
CA PRO A 139 -10.01 -18.68 -1.56
C PRO A 139 -11.03 -19.29 -2.53
N ARG A 140 -12.32 -19.15 -2.19
CA ARG A 140 -13.46 -19.46 -3.08
C ARG A 140 -13.54 -20.93 -3.53
N VAL A 141 -12.88 -21.85 -2.84
CA VAL A 141 -12.99 -23.29 -3.09
C VAL A 141 -14.43 -23.76 -2.87
N ARG A 142 -14.95 -24.54 -3.83
CA ARG A 142 -16.29 -25.15 -3.76
C ARG A 142 -16.28 -26.64 -4.03
N THR A 143 -15.21 -27.16 -4.63
CA THR A 143 -14.97 -28.60 -4.75
C THR A 143 -13.69 -28.93 -3.99
N GLU A 144 -13.84 -29.72 -2.93
CA GLU A 144 -12.70 -30.08 -2.08
C GLU A 144 -11.80 -31.09 -2.81
N TRP A 145 -10.53 -30.74 -2.92
CA TRP A 145 -9.42 -31.59 -3.34
C TRP A 145 -8.30 -31.29 -2.36
N LYS A 146 -7.66 -32.30 -1.76
CA LYS A 146 -6.63 -32.12 -0.73
C LYS A 146 -5.86 -33.42 -0.50
N GLY A 147 -4.75 -33.31 0.23
CA GLY A 147 -3.94 -34.43 0.66
C GLY A 147 -2.62 -34.51 -0.10
N ASP A 148 -1.68 -35.23 0.49
CA ASP A 148 -0.33 -35.39 -0.04
C ASP A 148 -0.31 -36.38 -1.21
N ASN A 149 0.48 -36.06 -2.23
CA ASN A 149 0.64 -36.84 -3.47
C ASN A 149 -0.70 -37.19 -4.15
N THR A 150 -1.56 -36.18 -4.34
CA THR A 150 -2.86 -36.35 -4.98
C THR A 150 -2.94 -35.58 -6.30
N ASP A 151 -3.70 -36.12 -7.25
CA ASP A 151 -3.91 -35.49 -8.56
C ASP A 151 -5.34 -35.00 -8.74
N ILE A 152 -5.48 -33.94 -9.53
CA ILE A 152 -6.76 -33.54 -10.10
C ILE A 152 -6.61 -33.21 -11.58
N TYR A 153 -7.58 -33.67 -12.37
CA TYR A 153 -7.72 -33.39 -13.78
C TYR A 153 -9.06 -32.69 -13.98
N ILE A 154 -9.06 -31.53 -14.65
CA ILE A 154 -10.22 -30.66 -14.81
C ILE A 154 -10.40 -30.36 -16.30
N ARG A 155 -11.63 -30.44 -16.80
CA ARG A 155 -12.01 -30.03 -18.16
C ARG A 155 -13.18 -29.05 -18.10
N ARG A 156 -12.95 -27.83 -18.58
CA ARG A 156 -13.95 -26.76 -18.67
C ARG A 156 -14.26 -26.47 -20.13
N THR A 157 -15.53 -26.60 -20.50
CA THR A 157 -16.04 -26.14 -21.79
C THR A 157 -16.46 -24.66 -21.70
N PHE A 158 -16.25 -23.90 -22.77
CA PHE A 158 -16.74 -22.53 -22.92
C PHE A 158 -17.02 -22.20 -24.41
N GLU A 159 -17.73 -21.12 -24.67
CA GLU A 159 -18.16 -20.70 -26.00
C GLU A 159 -17.51 -19.36 -26.39
N ILE A 160 -17.09 -19.21 -27.65
CA ILE A 160 -16.67 -17.93 -28.24
C ILE A 160 -17.48 -17.70 -29.51
N ASN A 161 -18.28 -16.63 -29.58
CA ASN A 161 -19.12 -16.37 -30.76
C ASN A 161 -18.52 -15.34 -31.73
N ASP A 162 -17.50 -14.63 -31.30
CA ASP A 162 -16.92 -13.47 -31.96
C ASP A 162 -15.38 -13.53 -31.93
N LEU A 163 -14.81 -14.69 -32.26
CA LEU A 163 -13.36 -14.91 -32.21
C LEU A 163 -12.64 -13.97 -33.19
N ASP A 164 -11.83 -13.08 -32.63
CA ASP A 164 -10.97 -12.17 -33.36
C ASP A 164 -9.51 -12.44 -32.96
N LEU A 165 -8.78 -13.15 -33.83
CA LEU A 165 -7.39 -13.54 -33.55
C LEU A 165 -6.41 -12.37 -33.53
N THR A 166 -6.84 -11.17 -33.95
CA THR A 166 -6.05 -9.95 -33.83
C THR A 166 -6.02 -9.41 -32.40
N GLU A 167 -6.96 -9.84 -31.55
CA GLU A 167 -7.00 -9.45 -30.14
C GLU A 167 -5.85 -10.10 -29.34
N ASN A 168 -5.44 -9.39 -28.29
CA ASN A 168 -4.63 -9.97 -27.23
C ASN A 168 -5.53 -10.81 -26.33
N ILE A 169 -5.21 -12.10 -26.21
CA ILE A 169 -5.91 -13.06 -25.36
C ILE A 169 -4.95 -13.50 -24.26
N PHE A 170 -5.48 -13.58 -23.04
CA PHE A 170 -4.73 -13.89 -21.84
C PHE A 170 -5.36 -15.07 -21.12
N LEU A 171 -4.50 -15.98 -20.68
CA LEU A 171 -4.83 -17.02 -19.72
C LEU A 171 -4.46 -16.51 -18.33
N ILE A 172 -5.42 -16.52 -17.39
CA ILE A 172 -5.14 -16.25 -15.99
C ILE A 172 -5.37 -17.53 -15.19
N TYR A 173 -4.42 -17.91 -14.35
CA TYR A 173 -4.52 -19.15 -13.55
C TYR A 173 -3.80 -19.04 -12.20
N SER A 174 -4.29 -19.84 -11.26
CA SER A 174 -3.68 -20.09 -9.95
C SER A 174 -3.61 -21.59 -9.75
N HIS A 175 -2.50 -22.06 -9.18
CA HIS A 175 -2.29 -23.47 -8.93
C HIS A 175 -1.38 -23.71 -7.72
N ASP A 176 -1.49 -24.92 -7.17
CA ASP A 176 -0.48 -25.49 -6.29
C ASP A 176 0.55 -26.30 -7.06
N ASP A 177 1.72 -26.51 -6.46
CA ASP A 177 2.75 -27.48 -6.87
C ASP A 177 2.92 -27.68 -8.40
N VAL A 178 2.81 -28.91 -8.91
CA VAL A 178 3.11 -29.23 -10.31
C VAL A 178 1.85 -29.11 -11.14
N PHE A 179 1.86 -28.22 -12.15
CA PHE A 179 0.66 -27.85 -12.88
C PHE A 179 0.86 -27.84 -14.40
N GLU A 180 -0.13 -28.34 -15.11
CA GLU A 180 -0.23 -28.28 -16.56
C GLU A 180 -1.58 -27.69 -16.98
N LEU A 181 -1.59 -26.83 -18.01
CA LEU A 181 -2.82 -26.28 -18.57
C LEU A 181 -2.80 -26.32 -20.10
N TYR A 182 -3.93 -26.73 -20.66
CA TYR A 182 -4.14 -26.99 -22.07
C TYR A 182 -5.30 -26.20 -22.63
N LEU A 183 -5.20 -25.79 -23.90
CA LEU A 183 -6.28 -25.16 -24.66
C LEU A 183 -6.54 -25.97 -25.93
N ASN A 184 -7.72 -26.59 -26.02
CA ASN A 184 -8.11 -27.46 -27.12
C ASN A 184 -7.01 -28.49 -27.50
N GLY A 185 -6.40 -29.11 -26.48
CA GLY A 185 -5.32 -30.09 -26.64
C GLY A 185 -3.89 -29.53 -26.64
N GLU A 186 -3.70 -28.23 -26.93
CA GLU A 186 -2.37 -27.60 -26.93
C GLU A 186 -1.91 -27.29 -25.50
N LYS A 187 -0.74 -27.78 -25.10
CA LYS A 187 -0.16 -27.48 -23.79
C LYS A 187 0.37 -26.04 -23.79
N LEU A 188 -0.18 -25.21 -22.91
CA LEU A 188 0.21 -23.80 -22.77
C LEU A 188 1.12 -23.55 -21.56
N VAL A 189 0.94 -24.36 -20.50
CA VAL A 189 1.66 -24.21 -19.23
C VAL A 189 2.13 -25.57 -18.77
N ALA A 190 3.35 -25.61 -18.25
CA ALA A 190 3.90 -26.69 -17.43
C ALA A 190 4.78 -26.03 -16.37
N THR A 191 4.60 -26.38 -15.10
CA THR A 191 5.43 -25.88 -13.99
C THR A 191 6.13 -27.03 -13.29
N ASP A 192 7.27 -26.72 -12.65
CA ASP A 192 7.88 -27.60 -11.66
C ASP A 192 7.11 -27.50 -10.32
N LEU A 193 7.71 -27.97 -9.23
CA LEU A 193 7.16 -27.85 -7.88
C LEU A 193 7.16 -26.38 -7.41
N VAL A 194 6.09 -25.65 -7.75
CA VAL A 194 5.93 -24.24 -7.38
C VAL A 194 4.45 -23.89 -7.36
N TRP A 195 3.99 -23.14 -6.36
CA TRP A 195 2.63 -22.60 -6.37
C TRP A 195 2.64 -21.14 -6.82
N LYS A 196 1.62 -20.74 -7.58
CA LYS A 196 1.45 -19.35 -8.05
C LYS A 196 -0.01 -18.96 -8.05
N ASN A 197 -0.26 -17.69 -7.74
CA ASN A 197 -1.59 -17.10 -7.75
C ASN A 197 -1.69 -16.02 -8.84
N ASN A 198 -2.80 -16.05 -9.59
CA ASN A 198 -3.18 -15.05 -10.60
C ASN A 198 -2.07 -14.80 -11.64
N VAL A 199 -1.40 -15.86 -12.10
CA VAL A 199 -0.43 -15.77 -13.20
C VAL A 199 -1.17 -15.28 -14.43
N ASN A 200 -0.69 -14.19 -15.04
CA ASN A 200 -1.28 -13.62 -16.26
C ASN A 200 -0.37 -13.92 -17.46
N LEU A 201 -0.79 -14.84 -18.32
CA LEU A 201 -0.05 -15.30 -19.49
C LEU A 201 -0.73 -14.81 -20.77
N LYS A 202 -0.05 -13.96 -21.55
CA LYS A 202 -0.47 -13.62 -22.91
C LYS A 202 -0.29 -14.82 -23.84
N LEU A 203 -1.33 -15.21 -24.56
CA LEU A 203 -1.24 -16.28 -25.56
C LEU A 203 -0.39 -15.84 -26.76
N SER A 204 0.44 -16.76 -27.25
CA SER A 204 1.13 -16.61 -28.53
C SER A 204 0.16 -16.65 -29.71
N ASP A 205 0.60 -16.19 -30.88
CA ASP A 205 -0.22 -16.28 -32.10
C ASP A 205 -0.51 -17.74 -32.48
N GLU A 206 0.41 -18.66 -32.19
CA GLU A 206 0.24 -20.12 -32.37
C GLU A 206 -0.84 -20.68 -31.44
N ALA A 207 -0.83 -20.29 -30.16
CA ALA A 207 -1.82 -20.72 -29.19
C ALA A 207 -3.21 -20.18 -29.54
N LYS A 208 -3.32 -18.91 -29.97
CA LYS A 208 -4.58 -18.30 -30.41
C LYS A 208 -5.21 -19.05 -31.58
N LYS A 209 -4.42 -19.57 -32.53
CA LYS A 209 -4.92 -20.37 -33.68
C LYS A 209 -5.63 -21.67 -33.26
N LYS A 210 -5.47 -22.13 -32.02
CA LYS A 210 -6.18 -23.30 -31.49
C LYS A 210 -7.61 -22.98 -31.06
N LEU A 211 -7.94 -21.71 -30.83
CA LEU A 211 -9.29 -21.26 -30.53
C LEU A 211 -10.21 -21.43 -31.73
N ARG A 212 -11.49 -21.62 -31.45
CA ARG A 212 -12.54 -21.82 -32.45
C ARG A 212 -13.72 -20.90 -32.16
N ASN A 213 -14.44 -20.50 -33.20
CA ASN A 213 -15.81 -20.02 -33.00
C ASN A 213 -16.70 -21.19 -32.54
N GLY A 214 -17.58 -20.92 -31.59
CA GLY A 214 -18.37 -21.89 -30.85
C GLY A 214 -17.59 -22.51 -29.68
N LYS A 215 -17.81 -23.81 -29.48
CA LYS A 215 -17.32 -24.59 -28.34
C LYS A 215 -15.80 -24.69 -28.33
N ASN A 216 -15.21 -24.51 -27.16
CA ASN A 216 -13.80 -24.70 -26.83
C ASN A 216 -13.65 -25.41 -25.48
N VAL A 217 -12.45 -25.93 -25.20
CA VAL A 217 -12.10 -26.60 -23.93
C VAL A 217 -10.78 -26.04 -23.38
N ILE A 218 -10.77 -25.68 -22.10
CA ILE A 218 -9.56 -25.51 -21.30
C ILE A 218 -9.49 -26.68 -20.33
N ALA A 219 -8.33 -27.33 -20.27
CA ALA A 219 -8.11 -28.49 -19.41
C ALA A 219 -6.89 -28.25 -18.52
N ALA A 220 -6.90 -28.74 -17.29
CA ALA A 220 -5.81 -28.57 -16.34
C ALA A 220 -5.54 -29.86 -15.57
N HIS A 221 -4.27 -30.14 -15.32
CA HIS A 221 -3.80 -31.17 -14.39
C HIS A 221 -2.98 -30.49 -13.30
N CYS A 222 -3.20 -30.88 -12.06
CA CYS A 222 -2.42 -30.42 -10.93
C CYS A 222 -2.08 -31.62 -10.05
N HIS A 223 -0.80 -31.76 -9.71
CA HIS A 223 -0.30 -32.74 -8.75
C HIS A 223 0.11 -32.01 -7.48
N ASN A 224 -0.57 -32.32 -6.38
CA ASN A 224 -0.28 -31.79 -5.05
C ASN A 224 0.65 -32.73 -4.31
N THR A 225 1.84 -32.25 -3.96
CA THR A 225 2.87 -33.01 -3.23
C THR A 225 2.57 -33.01 -1.74
N THR A 226 2.32 -31.83 -1.15
CA THR A 226 1.95 -31.71 0.27
C THR A 226 1.23 -30.40 0.60
N GLY A 227 0.48 -30.39 1.71
CA GLY A 227 -0.06 -29.16 2.29
C GLY A 227 -1.36 -28.68 1.66
N GLY A 228 -1.41 -27.38 1.31
CA GLY A 228 -2.54 -26.76 0.62
C GLY A 228 -2.80 -27.43 -0.74
N SER A 229 -3.91 -27.07 -1.38
CA SER A 229 -4.14 -27.45 -2.78
C SER A 229 -5.06 -26.43 -3.41
N TYR A 230 -4.76 -26.02 -4.64
CA TYR A 230 -5.56 -25.02 -5.33
C TYR A 230 -5.46 -25.13 -6.84
N VAL A 231 -6.58 -24.99 -7.54
CA VAL A 231 -6.66 -24.77 -8.99
C VAL A 231 -7.85 -23.85 -9.29
N ASP A 232 -7.56 -22.75 -9.99
CA ASP A 232 -8.55 -21.91 -10.66
C ASP A 232 -7.93 -21.33 -11.93
N PHE A 233 -8.71 -21.17 -12.99
CA PHE A 233 -8.21 -20.67 -14.26
C PHE A 233 -9.32 -20.10 -15.15
N GLY A 234 -8.93 -19.19 -16.02
CA GLY A 234 -9.82 -18.51 -16.93
C GLY A 234 -9.11 -17.91 -18.14
N LEU A 235 -9.89 -17.57 -19.15
CA LEU A 235 -9.47 -16.96 -20.40
C LEU A 235 -10.12 -15.60 -20.56
N TYR A 236 -9.33 -14.62 -20.99
CA TYR A 236 -9.71 -13.22 -21.08
C TYR A 236 -9.19 -12.62 -22.38
N ARG A 237 -9.83 -11.55 -22.85
CA ARG A 237 -9.34 -10.72 -23.95
C ARG A 237 -9.19 -9.28 -23.51
N GLU A 238 -8.31 -8.56 -24.16
CA GLU A 238 -8.19 -7.13 -23.95
C GLU A 238 -9.44 -6.38 -24.44
N LYS A 239 -9.90 -5.39 -23.67
CA LYS A 239 -10.99 -4.49 -24.06
C LYS A 239 -10.57 -3.71 -25.31
N LYS A 240 -11.33 -3.86 -26.40
CA LYS A 240 -11.11 -3.08 -27.63
C LYS A 240 -11.13 -1.57 -27.33
N ASN A 241 -10.21 -0.84 -27.95
CA ASN A 241 -10.08 0.62 -27.86
C ASN A 241 -9.87 1.14 -26.42
N ALA A 242 -9.28 0.34 -25.52
CA ALA A 242 -8.88 0.85 -24.23
C ALA A 242 -7.85 1.98 -24.41
N VAL A 243 -8.24 3.22 -24.12
CA VAL A 243 -7.31 4.35 -24.16
C VAL A 243 -6.32 4.23 -23.02
N THR A 244 -5.03 4.24 -23.38
CA THR A 244 -3.90 4.27 -22.47
C THR A 244 -3.04 5.50 -22.75
N PHE A 245 -2.15 5.83 -21.82
CA PHE A 245 -1.16 6.88 -22.05
C PHE A 245 0.11 6.28 -22.68
N GLU A 246 0.13 6.25 -24.01
CA GLU A 246 1.13 5.53 -24.80
C GLU A 246 2.54 6.10 -24.72
N ASN A 247 2.72 7.44 -24.77
CA ASN A 247 4.06 8.01 -24.66
C ASN A 247 4.51 8.03 -23.19
N GLU A 248 5.73 7.59 -22.93
CA GLU A 248 6.35 7.68 -21.62
C GLU A 248 7.14 8.99 -21.49
N ALA A 249 7.08 9.60 -20.31
CA ALA A 249 8.00 10.65 -19.92
C ALA A 249 9.41 10.07 -19.71
N VAL A 250 10.44 10.89 -19.87
CA VAL A 250 11.82 10.47 -19.58
C VAL A 250 12.16 10.85 -18.15
N GLN A 251 12.23 9.87 -17.24
CA GLN A 251 12.71 10.09 -15.87
C GLN A 251 14.19 10.51 -15.90
N LYS A 252 14.50 11.65 -15.27
CA LYS A 252 15.84 12.24 -15.19
C LYS A 252 16.53 11.95 -13.87
N SER A 253 15.79 12.07 -12.76
CA SER A 253 16.31 11.81 -11.43
C SER A 253 15.22 11.30 -10.49
N VAL A 254 15.66 10.65 -9.43
CA VAL A 254 14.87 10.34 -8.25
C VAL A 254 15.75 10.50 -7.01
N ASP A 255 15.28 11.28 -6.04
CA ASP A 255 15.96 11.50 -4.76
C ASP A 255 15.00 11.17 -3.62
N VAL A 256 15.40 10.27 -2.72
CA VAL A 256 14.56 9.81 -1.60
C VAL A 256 15.14 10.35 -0.29
N LEU A 257 14.39 11.26 0.33
CA LEU A 257 14.68 11.80 1.65
C LEU A 257 13.63 11.32 2.67
N ALA A 258 13.84 11.68 3.94
CA ALA A 258 13.09 11.16 5.07
C ALA A 258 11.57 11.28 4.87
N THR A 259 11.07 12.46 4.52
CA THR A 259 9.64 12.76 4.35
C THR A 259 9.18 12.79 2.89
N SER A 260 10.11 12.96 1.94
CA SER A 260 9.79 13.32 0.57
C SER A 260 10.58 12.53 -0.48
N SER A 261 9.91 12.15 -1.57
CA SER A 261 10.51 11.57 -2.77
C SER A 261 10.40 12.56 -3.93
N TYR A 262 11.53 12.98 -4.48
CA TYR A 262 11.61 13.99 -5.54
C TYR A 262 11.89 13.30 -6.87
N TYR A 263 11.12 13.62 -7.90
CA TYR A 263 11.31 13.13 -9.26
C TYR A 263 11.37 14.29 -10.24
N THR A 264 12.24 14.15 -11.25
CA THR A 264 12.31 15.06 -12.40
C THR A 264 12.07 14.27 -13.68
N PHE A 265 11.24 14.78 -14.57
CA PHE A 265 10.91 14.16 -15.86
C PHE A 265 11.04 15.17 -17.01
N THR A 266 11.37 14.68 -18.20
CA THR A 266 11.17 15.41 -19.46
C THR A 266 9.92 14.87 -20.16
N CYS A 267 8.99 15.76 -20.50
CA CYS A 267 7.73 15.48 -21.17
C CYS A 267 7.66 16.29 -22.47
N GLY A 268 8.32 15.81 -23.53
CA GLY A 268 8.44 16.58 -24.77
C GLY A 268 9.22 17.89 -24.54
N PRO A 269 8.65 19.08 -24.84
CA PRO A 269 9.35 20.36 -24.71
C PRO A 269 9.35 20.95 -23.29
N VAL A 270 8.78 20.26 -22.29
CA VAL A 270 8.73 20.74 -20.90
C VAL A 270 9.39 19.78 -19.92
N GLU A 271 9.81 20.31 -18.79
CA GLU A 271 10.24 19.57 -17.60
C GLU A 271 9.11 19.52 -16.58
N LEU A 272 8.95 18.37 -15.94
CA LEU A 272 8.00 18.13 -14.86
C LEU A 272 8.77 17.70 -13.61
N ASP A 273 8.68 18.49 -12.54
CA ASP A 273 9.06 18.08 -11.19
C ASP A 273 7.82 17.49 -10.49
N VAL A 274 7.97 16.35 -9.81
CA VAL A 274 6.93 15.77 -8.93
C VAL A 274 7.54 15.44 -7.58
N VAL A 275 6.89 15.86 -6.50
CA VAL A 275 7.30 15.58 -5.11
C VAL A 275 6.18 14.87 -4.39
N PHE A 276 6.47 13.67 -3.90
CA PHE A 276 5.59 12.89 -3.05
C PHE A 276 6.01 13.08 -1.59
N THR A 277 5.17 13.69 -0.77
CA THR A 277 5.49 14.02 0.62
C THR A 277 4.48 13.40 1.58
N ALA A 278 4.97 12.59 2.51
CA ALA A 278 4.25 12.18 3.70
C ALA A 278 4.71 13.11 4.84
N PRO A 279 3.84 13.97 5.40
CA PRO A 279 4.22 14.95 6.43
C PRO A 279 4.36 14.29 7.81
N GLN A 280 5.05 13.15 7.87
CA GLN A 280 5.31 12.36 9.05
C GLN A 280 6.43 13.00 9.89
N LEU A 281 6.14 14.17 10.46
CA LEU A 281 7.07 14.95 11.27
C LEU A 281 7.14 14.37 12.68
N ILE A 282 8.28 13.79 13.07
CA ILE A 282 8.44 13.06 14.34
C ILE A 282 8.29 13.95 15.59
N ASP A 283 8.43 15.27 15.45
CA ASP A 283 8.26 16.27 16.50
C ASP A 283 6.80 16.75 16.66
N ASP A 284 5.87 16.29 15.81
CA ASP A 284 4.48 16.74 15.76
C ASP A 284 3.54 15.54 15.62
N LEU A 285 3.04 15.04 16.76
CA LEU A 285 2.22 13.83 16.83
C LEU A 285 0.93 13.89 16.00
N ASP A 286 0.36 15.08 15.80
CA ASP A 286 -0.82 15.26 14.94
C ASP A 286 -0.44 15.03 13.48
N LEU A 287 0.60 15.71 12.98
CA LEU A 287 1.04 15.53 11.59
C LEU A 287 1.60 14.13 11.35
N LEU A 288 2.36 13.58 12.32
CA LEU A 288 2.89 12.24 12.30
C LEU A 288 1.80 11.18 12.06
N SER A 289 0.66 11.35 12.72
CA SER A 289 -0.45 10.40 12.68
C SER A 289 -1.53 10.71 11.64
N THR A 290 -1.51 11.91 11.04
CA THR A 290 -2.48 12.32 10.02
C THR A 290 -2.23 11.56 8.70
N PRO A 291 -3.18 10.76 8.20
CA PRO A 291 -2.98 9.88 7.06
C PRO A 291 -3.23 10.59 5.72
N ILE A 292 -2.61 11.76 5.51
CA ILE A 292 -2.77 12.57 4.29
C ILE A 292 -1.39 12.94 3.74
N ASN A 293 -1.19 12.67 2.45
CA ASN A 293 0.02 12.94 1.70
C ASN A 293 -0.20 14.04 0.66
N TYR A 294 0.86 14.76 0.32
CA TYR A 294 0.88 15.69 -0.81
C TYR A 294 1.48 15.04 -2.05
N ILE A 295 0.87 15.33 -3.20
CA ILE A 295 1.51 15.17 -4.52
C ILE A 295 1.65 16.57 -5.08
N SER A 296 2.87 17.12 -4.98
CA SER A 296 3.22 18.44 -5.50
C SER A 296 3.83 18.29 -6.88
N TYR A 297 3.49 19.18 -7.82
CA TYR A 297 4.03 19.14 -9.17
C TYR A 297 4.32 20.54 -9.70
N ARG A 298 5.35 20.65 -10.54
CA ARG A 298 5.74 21.90 -11.22
C ARG A 298 6.17 21.63 -12.65
N VAL A 299 5.73 22.47 -13.58
CA VAL A 299 6.05 22.38 -15.01
C VAL A 299 6.78 23.63 -15.46
N ARG A 300 7.83 23.45 -16.28
CA ARG A 300 8.59 24.54 -16.91
C ARG A 300 8.93 24.23 -18.38
N PRO A 301 8.87 25.20 -19.30
CA PRO A 301 9.37 25.03 -20.65
C PRO A 301 10.90 24.83 -20.68
N LEU A 302 11.36 23.87 -21.48
CA LEU A 302 12.79 23.65 -21.73
C LEU A 302 13.30 24.47 -22.93
N ASP A 303 12.43 24.79 -23.88
CA ASP A 303 12.77 25.47 -25.13
C ASP A 303 12.48 26.99 -25.11
N LYS A 304 12.06 27.51 -23.95
CA LYS A 304 11.68 28.91 -23.69
C LYS A 304 10.42 29.38 -24.46
N LYS A 305 9.64 28.47 -25.03
CA LYS A 305 8.33 28.78 -25.63
C LYS A 305 7.21 28.59 -24.63
N GLU A 306 6.04 29.06 -25.04
CA GLU A 306 4.80 28.84 -24.31
C GLU A 306 4.17 27.52 -24.74
N HIS A 307 3.62 26.77 -23.78
CA HIS A 307 2.98 25.48 -24.03
C HIS A 307 1.63 25.38 -23.35
N ASP A 308 0.66 24.76 -23.99
CA ASP A 308 -0.61 24.38 -23.35
C ASP A 308 -0.41 23.09 -22.55
N VAL A 309 -0.64 23.14 -21.23
CA VAL A 309 -0.30 22.03 -20.33
C VAL A 309 -1.47 21.64 -19.42
N GLN A 310 -1.72 20.33 -19.32
CA GLN A 310 -2.63 19.75 -18.34
C GLN A 310 -1.95 18.61 -17.57
N PHE A 311 -2.06 18.64 -16.25
CA PHE A 311 -1.57 17.61 -15.35
C PHE A 311 -2.71 16.68 -14.93
N TYR A 312 -2.45 15.38 -14.88
CA TYR A 312 -3.44 14.34 -14.58
C TYR A 312 -2.91 13.34 -13.56
N ILE A 313 -3.75 12.99 -12.58
CA ILE A 313 -3.55 11.88 -11.64
C ILE A 313 -4.84 11.06 -11.57
N GLU A 314 -4.71 9.75 -11.56
CA GLU A 314 -5.81 8.81 -11.39
C GLU A 314 -5.48 7.73 -10.38
N THR A 315 -6.49 7.33 -9.62
CA THR A 315 -6.51 6.07 -8.90
C THR A 315 -7.89 5.43 -8.96
N THR A 316 -8.11 4.37 -8.20
CA THR A 316 -9.37 3.63 -8.16
C THR A 316 -9.72 3.22 -6.73
N PRO A 317 -10.97 2.75 -6.49
CA PRO A 317 -11.34 2.14 -5.22
C PRO A 317 -10.47 0.96 -4.78
N VAL A 318 -9.62 0.39 -5.65
CA VAL A 318 -8.64 -0.66 -5.29
C VAL A 318 -7.68 -0.21 -4.19
N LEU A 319 -7.48 1.10 -4.01
CA LEU A 319 -6.70 1.62 -2.87
C LEU A 319 -7.31 1.27 -1.50
N ALA A 320 -8.60 0.96 -1.43
CA ALA A 320 -9.33 0.73 -0.19
C ALA A 320 -9.89 -0.69 -0.04
N VAL A 321 -9.25 -1.68 -0.67
CA VAL A 321 -9.63 -3.09 -0.56
C VAL A 321 -8.42 -3.98 -0.27
N ASN A 322 -8.63 -5.14 0.32
CA ASN A 322 -7.61 -6.19 0.39
C ASN A 322 -7.61 -7.03 -0.89
N GLU A 323 -8.79 -7.36 -1.40
CA GLU A 323 -9.00 -8.14 -2.62
C GLU A 323 -9.78 -7.30 -3.64
N THR A 324 -9.37 -7.33 -4.91
CA THR A 324 -10.00 -6.57 -6.00
C THR A 324 -11.47 -6.92 -6.25
N THR A 325 -11.92 -8.08 -5.76
CA THR A 325 -13.30 -8.55 -5.86
C THR A 325 -14.22 -7.98 -4.78
N GLN A 326 -13.68 -7.30 -3.77
CA GLN A 326 -14.53 -6.76 -2.70
C GLN A 326 -15.48 -5.69 -3.27
N PRO A 327 -16.77 -5.75 -2.91
CA PRO A 327 -17.71 -4.70 -3.30
C PRO A 327 -17.28 -3.34 -2.74
N THR A 328 -17.21 -2.33 -3.61
CA THR A 328 -16.84 -0.97 -3.23
C THR A 328 -17.95 0.02 -3.55
N ILE A 329 -17.90 1.13 -2.83
CA ILE A 329 -18.70 2.32 -3.06
C ILE A 329 -17.76 3.52 -3.17
N ALA A 330 -17.95 4.33 -4.21
CA ALA A 330 -17.26 5.59 -4.40
C ALA A 330 -18.26 6.73 -4.53
N ARG A 331 -17.90 7.92 -4.04
CA ARG A 331 -18.76 9.12 -4.07
C ARG A 331 -17.95 10.37 -4.34
N THR A 332 -18.60 11.38 -4.91
CA THR A 332 -18.06 12.73 -4.94
C THR A 332 -18.74 13.60 -3.92
N LEU A 333 -17.96 14.46 -3.28
CA LEU A 333 -18.46 15.46 -2.33
C LEU A 333 -17.57 16.70 -2.36
N SER A 334 -18.07 17.81 -1.85
CA SER A 334 -17.32 19.05 -1.71
C SER A 334 -17.54 19.60 -0.31
N LYS A 335 -16.46 19.97 0.37
CA LYS A 335 -16.51 20.54 1.71
C LYS A 335 -15.44 21.59 1.85
N ASN A 336 -15.85 22.76 2.35
CA ASN A 336 -14.97 23.87 2.72
C ASN A 336 -13.93 24.24 1.66
N GLY A 337 -14.28 24.23 0.37
CA GLY A 337 -13.38 24.62 -0.71
C GLY A 337 -12.45 23.51 -1.22
N ILE A 338 -12.67 22.26 -0.82
CA ILE A 338 -12.00 21.07 -1.36
C ILE A 338 -13.07 20.15 -1.96
N SER A 339 -12.82 19.67 -3.17
CA SER A 339 -13.64 18.65 -3.82
C SER A 339 -12.96 17.30 -3.71
N TYR A 340 -13.71 16.27 -3.37
CA TYR A 340 -13.20 14.94 -3.11
C TYR A 340 -13.88 13.90 -4.00
N VAL A 341 -13.12 12.86 -4.31
CA VAL A 341 -13.68 11.54 -4.60
C VAL A 341 -13.26 10.64 -3.44
N GLU A 342 -14.23 10.09 -2.73
CA GLU A 342 -14.01 9.08 -1.68
C GLU A 342 -14.34 7.69 -2.20
N ALA A 343 -13.66 6.66 -1.70
CA ALA A 343 -14.01 5.27 -1.98
C ALA A 343 -13.66 4.33 -0.82
N GLY A 344 -14.46 3.28 -0.61
CA GLY A 344 -14.21 2.26 0.41
C GLY A 344 -14.98 0.98 0.12
N THR A 345 -14.74 -0.08 0.90
CA THR A 345 -15.58 -1.29 0.82
C THR A 345 -16.99 -0.99 1.30
N ILE A 346 -17.97 -1.75 0.82
CA ILE A 346 -19.34 -1.68 1.34
C ILE A 346 -19.44 -2.33 2.73
N ASN A 347 -18.67 -3.40 2.95
CA ASN A 347 -18.81 -4.24 4.14
C ASN A 347 -18.18 -3.62 5.39
N GLN A 348 -17.11 -2.84 5.24
CA GLN A 348 -16.42 -2.16 6.34
C GLN A 348 -16.12 -3.11 7.53
N PRO A 349 -15.34 -4.20 7.33
CA PRO A 349 -15.01 -5.17 8.38
C PRO A 349 -13.96 -4.60 9.35
N ILE A 350 -14.39 -3.65 10.19
CA ILE A 350 -13.53 -2.86 11.08
C ILE A 350 -12.69 -3.76 11.99
N CYS A 351 -11.36 -3.72 11.82
CA CYS A 351 -10.38 -4.48 12.59
C CYS A 351 -10.62 -6.00 12.59
N ASP A 352 -11.28 -6.54 11.56
CA ASP A 352 -11.62 -7.96 11.47
C ASP A 352 -10.47 -8.79 10.87
N ARG A 353 -9.88 -8.31 9.77
CA ARG A 353 -8.75 -8.94 9.11
C ARG A 353 -7.46 -8.60 9.82
N LYS A 354 -6.61 -9.61 10.01
CA LYS A 354 -5.36 -9.50 10.76
C LYS A 354 -4.24 -10.35 10.15
N GLY A 355 -3.01 -9.96 10.43
CA GLY A 355 -1.82 -10.73 10.09
C GLY A 355 -1.13 -10.26 8.80
N ASP A 356 -0.34 -11.16 8.23
CA ASP A 356 0.49 -10.86 7.06
C ASP A 356 -0.30 -10.69 5.77
N LEU A 357 0.29 -9.93 4.86
CA LEU A 357 -0.22 -9.74 3.49
C LEU A 357 -1.65 -9.16 3.39
N ILE A 358 -2.13 -8.54 4.47
CA ILE A 358 -3.42 -7.83 4.52
C ILE A 358 -3.24 -6.33 4.20
N CYS A 359 -4.10 -5.80 3.32
CA CYS A 359 -4.28 -4.37 3.09
C CYS A 359 -5.53 -3.84 3.81
N ALA A 360 -5.61 -2.53 4.00
CA ALA A 360 -6.82 -1.87 4.51
C ALA A 360 -8.06 -2.23 3.69
N ASP A 361 -9.14 -2.62 4.36
CA ASP A 361 -10.45 -2.81 3.73
C ASP A 361 -11.63 -2.29 4.55
N TRP A 362 -11.34 -1.50 5.60
CA TRP A 362 -12.29 -0.65 6.32
C TRP A 362 -11.76 0.77 6.36
N GLY A 363 -12.66 1.74 6.30
CA GLY A 363 -12.32 3.13 6.03
C GLY A 363 -12.54 3.52 4.57
N TYR A 364 -12.04 4.70 4.25
CA TYR A 364 -12.21 5.33 2.95
C TYR A 364 -10.92 6.01 2.49
N VAL A 365 -10.52 5.75 1.24
CA VAL A 365 -9.51 6.55 0.55
C VAL A 365 -10.16 7.83 0.01
N TYR A 366 -9.43 8.94 0.07
CA TYR A 366 -9.84 10.26 -0.42
C TYR A 366 -8.80 10.77 -1.41
N LEU A 367 -9.24 11.07 -2.63
CA LEU A 367 -8.52 11.93 -3.55
C LEU A 367 -9.10 13.34 -3.43
N GLY A 368 -8.29 14.32 -3.01
CA GLY A 368 -8.70 15.68 -2.68
C GLY A 368 -8.10 16.73 -3.62
N SER A 369 -8.97 17.55 -4.20
CA SER A 369 -8.62 18.70 -5.04
C SER A 369 -9.00 20.01 -4.36
N VAL A 370 -8.01 20.84 -4.04
CA VAL A 370 -8.27 22.23 -3.63
C VAL A 370 -8.97 22.97 -4.78
N ASN A 371 -10.13 23.56 -4.52
CA ASN A 371 -10.88 24.28 -5.53
C ASN A 371 -10.05 25.47 -6.03
N GLY A 372 -9.99 25.66 -7.34
CA GLY A 372 -9.20 26.71 -7.95
C GLY A 372 -9.32 26.68 -9.47
N ALA A 373 -8.81 27.72 -10.12
CA ALA A 373 -8.83 27.81 -11.58
C ALA A 373 -8.15 26.60 -12.23
N GLY A 374 -8.81 26.00 -13.22
CA GLY A 374 -8.28 24.86 -13.97
C GLY A 374 -8.23 23.53 -13.23
N LYS A 375 -8.58 23.48 -11.93
CA LYS A 375 -8.56 22.24 -11.13
C LYS A 375 -9.92 21.56 -11.13
N SER A 376 -9.93 20.26 -11.39
CA SER A 376 -11.15 19.45 -11.30
C SER A 376 -10.84 18.05 -10.81
N ILE A 377 -11.85 17.41 -10.23
CA ILE A 377 -11.82 16.01 -9.84
C ILE A 377 -13.12 15.35 -10.30
N SER A 378 -13.08 14.08 -10.66
CA SER A 378 -14.27 13.35 -11.13
C SER A 378 -14.20 11.86 -10.81
N LEU A 379 -15.39 11.30 -10.63
CA LEU A 379 -15.65 9.86 -10.51
C LEU A 379 -16.36 9.38 -11.77
N GLY A 380 -15.83 8.39 -12.47
CA GLY A 380 -16.51 7.85 -13.65
C GLY A 380 -15.84 6.65 -14.29
N ASP A 381 -16.18 6.36 -15.55
CA ASP A 381 -15.66 5.20 -16.27
C ASP A 381 -14.13 5.27 -16.41
N TYR A 382 -13.46 4.14 -16.15
CA TYR A 382 -12.00 4.05 -16.15
C TYR A 382 -11.36 4.39 -17.49
N SER A 383 -11.95 3.94 -18.61
CA SER A 383 -11.45 4.27 -19.96
C SER A 383 -11.90 5.68 -20.38
N GLY A 384 -13.16 6.03 -20.09
CA GLY A 384 -13.76 7.31 -20.45
C GLY A 384 -13.04 8.52 -19.84
N MET A 385 -12.47 8.38 -18.63
CA MET A 385 -11.66 9.45 -18.03
C MET A 385 -10.36 9.72 -18.82
N LYS A 386 -9.67 8.66 -19.25
CA LYS A 386 -8.46 8.78 -20.07
C LYS A 386 -8.77 9.31 -21.46
N GLU A 387 -9.84 8.82 -22.08
CA GLU A 387 -10.34 9.31 -23.38
C GLU A 387 -10.57 10.82 -23.37
N ALA A 388 -11.28 11.33 -22.35
CA ALA A 388 -11.54 12.75 -22.19
C ALA A 388 -10.23 13.55 -22.02
N PHE A 389 -9.28 13.01 -21.25
CA PHE A 389 -8.01 13.68 -21.00
C PHE A 389 -7.12 13.73 -22.24
N VAL A 390 -6.95 12.61 -22.95
CA VAL A 390 -6.18 12.55 -24.20
C VAL A 390 -6.74 13.54 -25.22
N LYS A 391 -8.07 13.51 -25.42
CA LYS A 391 -8.73 14.33 -26.44
C LYS A 391 -8.69 15.83 -26.09
N ASN A 392 -9.07 16.18 -24.87
CA ASN A 392 -9.41 17.56 -24.52
C ASN A 392 -8.59 18.14 -23.37
N GLY A 393 -7.75 17.36 -22.69
CA GLY A 393 -7.08 17.77 -21.45
C GLY A 393 -8.04 17.96 -20.27
N THR A 394 -9.23 17.35 -20.32
CA THR A 394 -10.28 17.47 -19.29
C THR A 394 -10.73 16.12 -18.76
N LEU A 395 -11.50 16.11 -17.67
CA LEU A 395 -12.17 14.90 -17.17
C LEU A 395 -13.54 14.71 -17.84
N ALA A 396 -14.00 13.45 -17.89
CA ALA A 396 -15.37 13.14 -18.27
C ALA A 396 -16.36 13.56 -17.16
N SER A 397 -17.65 13.64 -17.48
CA SER A 397 -18.69 14.04 -16.53
C SER A 397 -18.69 13.16 -15.28
N SER A 398 -18.57 13.80 -14.12
CA SER A 398 -18.54 13.10 -12.84
C SER A 398 -19.89 12.49 -12.48
N LYS A 399 -19.86 11.29 -11.89
CA LYS A 399 -20.97 10.69 -11.16
C LYS A 399 -20.91 11.10 -9.69
N THR A 400 -22.06 11.15 -9.03
CA THR A 400 -22.12 11.44 -7.58
C THR A 400 -21.88 10.21 -6.72
N LYS A 401 -22.18 9.01 -7.24
CA LYS A 401 -22.03 7.73 -6.57
C LYS A 401 -21.80 6.61 -7.59
N TRP A 402 -20.93 5.68 -7.26
CA TRP A 402 -20.66 4.47 -8.04
C TRP A 402 -20.55 3.26 -7.10
N ILE A 403 -21.30 2.19 -7.39
CA ILE A 403 -21.19 0.93 -6.66
C ILE A 403 -20.68 -0.12 -7.65
N THR A 404 -19.63 -0.83 -7.27
CA THR A 404 -19.17 -2.00 -8.02
C THR A 404 -19.11 -3.24 -7.14
N ARG A 405 -19.33 -4.40 -7.75
CA ARG A 405 -19.17 -5.74 -7.17
C ARG A 405 -18.24 -6.61 -7.99
N ARG A 406 -17.63 -6.05 -9.03
CA ARG A 406 -16.79 -6.76 -9.98
C ARG A 406 -15.61 -5.88 -10.39
N GLU A 407 -14.44 -6.47 -10.48
CA GLU A 407 -13.19 -5.76 -10.74
C GLU A 407 -13.23 -4.98 -12.06
N GLU A 408 -13.82 -5.55 -13.11
CA GLU A 408 -13.90 -4.94 -14.44
C GLU A 408 -14.78 -3.67 -14.51
N ASN A 409 -15.61 -3.44 -13.48
CA ASN A 409 -16.50 -2.27 -13.38
C ASN A 409 -15.97 -1.22 -12.39
N THR A 410 -14.72 -1.35 -11.97
CA THR A 410 -14.05 -0.40 -11.07
C THR A 410 -13.95 0.97 -11.73
N PRO A 411 -14.50 2.04 -11.11
CA PRO A 411 -14.44 3.38 -11.68
C PRO A 411 -13.05 4.01 -11.49
N ALA A 412 -12.74 5.01 -12.30
CA ALA A 412 -11.64 5.93 -12.07
C ALA A 412 -12.04 7.04 -11.10
N MET A 413 -11.11 7.35 -10.20
CA MET A 413 -11.05 8.54 -9.36
C MET A 413 -9.95 9.42 -9.92
N ALA A 414 -10.31 10.47 -10.67
CA ALA A 414 -9.35 11.22 -11.48
C ALA A 414 -9.32 12.71 -11.10
N TYR A 415 -8.12 13.28 -11.16
CA TYR A 415 -7.81 14.68 -10.93
C TYR A 415 -7.14 15.29 -12.15
N VAL A 416 -7.52 16.52 -12.51
CA VAL A 416 -6.85 17.33 -13.53
C VAL A 416 -6.55 18.72 -12.98
N HIS A 417 -5.35 19.23 -13.31
CA HIS A 417 -5.04 20.66 -13.27
C HIS A 417 -4.69 21.13 -14.68
N ASN A 418 -5.61 21.85 -15.29
CA ASN A 418 -5.38 22.54 -16.56
C ASN A 418 -4.69 23.89 -16.29
N PHE A 419 -3.41 23.94 -16.56
CA PHE A 419 -2.62 25.17 -16.42
C PHE A 419 -2.94 26.20 -17.51
N GLY A 420 -3.53 25.77 -18.63
CA GLY A 420 -3.54 26.51 -19.89
C GLY A 420 -2.10 26.76 -20.33
N THR A 421 -1.83 27.97 -20.79
CA THR A 421 -0.49 28.39 -21.21
C THR A 421 0.49 28.45 -20.04
N VAL A 422 1.57 27.66 -20.11
CA VAL A 422 2.74 27.72 -19.23
C VAL A 422 3.82 28.54 -19.94
N THR A 423 4.27 29.62 -19.29
CA THR A 423 5.34 30.50 -19.79
C THR A 423 6.68 30.15 -19.14
N LYS A 424 7.73 30.93 -19.43
CA LYS A 424 9.08 30.76 -18.86
C LYS A 424 9.13 30.71 -17.32
N ASP A 425 8.15 31.31 -16.64
CA ASP A 425 8.13 31.37 -15.17
C ASP A 425 7.67 30.04 -14.55
N GLY A 426 7.11 29.15 -15.37
CA GLY A 426 6.55 27.87 -14.93
C GLY A 426 5.22 28.01 -14.20
N LYS A 427 4.59 26.87 -13.93
CA LYS A 427 3.39 26.78 -13.09
C LYS A 427 3.48 25.55 -12.20
N ASP A 428 2.87 25.64 -11.03
CA ASP A 428 2.88 24.57 -10.03
C ASP A 428 1.52 24.39 -9.37
N GLY A 429 1.41 23.29 -8.63
CA GLY A 429 0.27 23.01 -7.80
C GLY A 429 0.52 21.77 -6.94
N PHE A 430 -0.48 21.43 -6.15
CA PHE A 430 -0.51 20.19 -5.40
C PHE A 430 -1.94 19.65 -5.37
N LEU A 431 -2.03 18.35 -5.11
CA LEU A 431 -3.24 17.67 -4.65
C LEU A 431 -2.92 16.88 -3.38
N MET A 432 -3.96 16.41 -2.70
CA MET A 432 -3.82 15.60 -1.49
C MET A 432 -4.51 14.26 -1.67
N ILE A 433 -3.93 13.22 -1.10
CA ILE A 433 -4.49 11.88 -1.03
C ILE A 433 -4.37 11.37 0.40
N GLY A 434 -5.42 10.74 0.92
CA GLY A 434 -5.39 10.22 2.28
C GLY A 434 -6.32 9.03 2.49
N TYR A 435 -6.21 8.41 3.66
CA TYR A 435 -7.01 7.26 4.03
C TYR A 435 -7.55 7.42 5.44
N ASP A 436 -8.88 7.43 5.59
CA ASP A 436 -9.55 7.50 6.89
C ASP A 436 -9.99 6.11 7.32
N ASP A 437 -9.20 5.45 8.18
CA ASP A 437 -9.61 4.22 8.84
C ASP A 437 -10.63 4.51 9.95
N ILE A 438 -11.79 3.85 9.97
CA ILE A 438 -12.86 4.16 10.94
C ILE A 438 -12.34 4.02 12.39
N TYR A 439 -11.73 2.88 12.68
CA TYR A 439 -10.92 2.61 13.86
C TYR A 439 -9.58 2.02 13.42
N SER A 440 -8.54 2.29 14.18
CA SER A 440 -7.18 1.97 13.78
C SER A 440 -6.70 0.64 14.32
N ILE A 441 -6.91 0.40 15.62
CA ILE A 441 -6.39 -0.73 16.39
C ILE A 441 -7.49 -1.22 17.34
N GLU A 442 -7.57 -2.53 17.57
CA GLU A 442 -8.26 -3.08 18.74
C GLU A 442 -7.21 -3.41 19.81
N TYR A 443 -7.24 -2.71 20.94
CA TYR A 443 -6.29 -2.87 22.03
C TYR A 443 -7.04 -3.27 23.29
N MET A 444 -6.67 -4.42 23.87
CA MET A 444 -7.34 -4.99 25.04
C MET A 444 -8.88 -5.04 24.90
N TYR A 445 -9.35 -5.49 23.73
CA TYR A 445 -10.75 -5.66 23.34
C TYR A 445 -11.53 -4.36 23.16
N GLU A 446 -10.85 -3.21 23.10
CA GLU A 446 -11.43 -1.91 22.80
C GLU A 446 -10.90 -1.36 21.47
N LYS A 447 -11.81 -0.94 20.59
CA LYS A 447 -11.44 -0.29 19.32
C LYS A 447 -11.01 1.16 19.58
N ARG A 448 -9.83 1.52 19.10
CA ARG A 448 -9.20 2.84 19.28
C ARG A 448 -9.07 3.56 17.94
N MET A 449 -9.29 4.86 17.96
CA MET A 449 -9.08 5.73 16.81
C MET A 449 -7.61 6.15 16.72
N GLY A 450 -7.14 6.46 15.51
CA GLY A 450 -5.83 7.08 15.32
C GLY A 450 -5.73 8.41 16.06
N TYR A 451 -4.53 8.72 16.56
CA TYR A 451 -4.25 9.88 17.40
C TYR A 451 -4.78 11.20 16.80
N TRP A 452 -4.56 11.41 15.49
CA TRP A 452 -5.00 12.58 14.73
C TRP A 452 -6.51 12.89 14.82
N LYS A 453 -7.35 11.88 15.11
CA LYS A 453 -8.81 12.07 15.23
C LYS A 453 -9.20 12.75 16.54
N HIS A 454 -8.33 12.73 17.55
CA HIS A 454 -8.62 13.17 18.92
C HIS A 454 -9.97 12.64 19.44
N ASP A 455 -10.13 11.31 19.41
CA ASP A 455 -11.37 10.61 19.78
C ASP A 455 -12.61 11.12 19.01
N GLY A 456 -12.45 11.35 17.71
CA GLY A 456 -13.51 11.76 16.79
C GLY A 456 -13.85 13.25 16.82
N LYS A 457 -13.10 14.08 17.55
CA LYS A 457 -13.26 15.54 17.55
C LYS A 457 -12.73 16.20 16.28
N VAL A 458 -11.80 15.54 15.58
CA VAL A 458 -11.25 15.96 14.30
C VAL A 458 -11.70 14.98 13.22
N THR A 459 -12.37 15.49 12.20
CA THR A 459 -12.77 14.70 11.03
C THR A 459 -11.67 14.71 9.98
N ILE A 460 -11.69 13.75 9.05
CA ILE A 460 -10.74 13.74 7.92
C ILE A 460 -10.79 15.04 7.11
N PHE A 461 -11.96 15.67 7.02
CA PHE A 461 -12.13 16.94 6.31
C PHE A 461 -11.42 18.10 7.02
N ASP A 462 -11.50 18.17 8.34
CA ASP A 462 -10.78 19.18 9.13
C ASP A 462 -9.27 19.00 8.97
N ALA A 463 -8.80 17.75 8.89
CA ALA A 463 -7.40 17.43 8.61
C ALA A 463 -6.97 17.88 7.20
N PHE A 464 -7.75 17.58 6.15
CA PHE A 464 -7.48 18.06 4.78
C PHE A 464 -7.46 19.59 4.71
N GLU A 465 -8.35 20.27 5.42
CA GLU A 465 -8.40 21.74 5.48
C GLU A 465 -7.15 22.30 6.17
N LYS A 466 -6.77 21.74 7.33
CA LYS A 466 -5.54 22.11 8.04
C LYS A 466 -4.32 21.95 7.16
N LEU A 467 -4.21 20.84 6.43
CA LEU A 467 -3.10 20.59 5.51
C LEU A 467 -3.10 21.60 4.34
N ARG A 468 -4.22 21.77 3.65
CA ARG A 468 -4.35 22.78 2.58
C ARG A 468 -3.88 24.16 3.04
N ASP A 469 -4.39 24.62 4.18
CA ASP A 469 -4.17 25.99 4.66
C ASP A 469 -2.73 26.22 5.14
N ASN A 470 -2.02 25.14 5.47
CA ASN A 470 -0.64 25.19 5.97
C ASN A 470 0.37 24.54 5.01
N TYR A 471 0.02 24.33 3.74
CA TYR A 471 0.84 23.62 2.76
C TYR A 471 2.30 24.11 2.73
N GLN A 472 2.51 25.42 2.56
CA GLN A 472 3.85 26.00 2.48
C GLN A 472 4.67 25.71 3.74
N SER A 473 4.10 25.97 4.92
CA SER A 473 4.76 25.77 6.21
C SER A 473 5.08 24.30 6.46
N ILE A 474 4.14 23.39 6.15
CA ILE A 474 4.36 21.95 6.32
C ILE A 474 5.46 21.44 5.38
N MET A 475 5.46 21.86 4.12
CA MET A 475 6.50 21.48 3.16
C MET A 475 7.89 22.01 3.58
N GLU A 476 7.97 23.22 4.12
CA GLU A 476 9.22 23.76 4.67
C GLU A 476 9.70 22.98 5.89
N ARG A 477 8.80 22.59 6.81
CA ARG A 477 9.14 21.72 7.95
C ARG A 477 9.60 20.33 7.51
N CYS A 478 8.96 19.74 6.50
CA CYS A 478 9.38 18.47 5.91
C CYS A 478 10.82 18.55 5.37
N ARG A 479 11.14 19.63 4.64
CA ARG A 479 12.51 19.86 4.15
C ARG A 479 13.53 20.06 5.26
N ALA A 480 13.16 20.79 6.32
CA ALA A 480 14.03 21.00 7.47
C ALA A 480 14.33 19.68 8.17
N LEU A 481 13.33 18.80 8.32
CA LEU A 481 13.51 17.47 8.89
C LEU A 481 14.35 16.56 7.97
N ASP A 482 14.13 16.62 6.65
CA ASP A 482 14.96 15.92 5.66
C ASP A 482 16.44 16.32 5.80
N GLU A 483 16.72 17.62 5.93
CA GLU A 483 18.08 18.15 6.09
C GLU A 483 18.69 17.76 7.43
N LEU A 484 17.91 17.80 8.51
CA LEU A 484 18.35 17.41 9.85
C LEU A 484 18.78 15.94 9.87
N ILE A 485 17.89 15.03 9.46
CA ILE A 485 18.15 13.58 9.48
C ILE A 485 19.34 13.23 8.60
N TYR A 486 19.43 13.82 7.39
CA TYR A 486 20.57 13.58 6.50
C TYR A 486 21.87 14.07 7.13
N SER A 487 21.90 15.29 7.67
CA SER A 487 23.12 15.89 8.21
C SER A 487 23.62 15.18 9.47
N ASP A 488 22.71 14.77 10.35
CA ASP A 488 23.05 14.03 11.57
C ASP A 488 23.61 12.64 11.23
N ALA A 489 22.98 11.92 10.30
CA ALA A 489 23.47 10.63 9.84
C ALA A 489 24.78 10.76 9.05
N GLU A 490 24.95 11.81 8.24
CA GLU A 490 26.22 12.07 7.53
C GLU A 490 27.36 12.33 8.52
N LYS A 491 27.09 13.09 9.58
CA LYS A 491 28.06 13.32 10.65
C LYS A 491 28.41 12.03 11.41
N ALA A 492 27.44 11.14 11.62
CA ALA A 492 27.63 9.90 12.37
C ALA A 492 28.36 8.81 11.55
N GLY A 493 28.05 8.67 10.26
CA GLY A 493 28.51 7.54 9.44
C GLY A 493 28.85 7.86 7.98
N GLY A 494 28.91 9.14 7.62
CA GLY A 494 29.19 9.61 6.26
C GLY A 494 28.00 9.52 5.30
N LYS A 495 28.21 10.00 4.07
CA LYS A 495 27.17 10.13 3.04
C LYS A 495 26.34 8.86 2.82
N LYS A 496 26.96 7.69 2.67
CA LYS A 496 26.24 6.43 2.40
C LYS A 496 25.30 6.04 3.54
N TYR A 497 25.72 6.29 4.78
CA TYR A 497 24.88 6.03 5.95
C TYR A 497 23.71 7.02 6.00
N ALA A 498 23.94 8.30 5.70
CA ALA A 498 22.89 9.31 5.59
C ALA A 498 21.80 8.96 4.58
N GLU A 499 22.20 8.49 3.41
CA GLU A 499 21.27 8.08 2.35
C GLU A 499 20.43 6.87 2.79
N ILE A 500 21.01 5.89 3.49
CA ILE A 500 20.28 4.74 4.04
C ILE A 500 19.29 5.18 5.12
N CYS A 501 19.73 6.01 6.09
CA CYS A 501 18.86 6.53 7.15
C CYS A 501 17.69 7.36 6.59
N SER A 502 17.96 8.18 5.56
CA SER A 502 16.93 8.97 4.88
C SER A 502 15.89 8.06 4.21
N ALA A 503 16.32 7.00 3.53
CA ALA A 503 15.42 6.03 2.90
C ALA A 503 14.60 5.23 3.93
N ALA A 504 15.21 4.90 5.09
CA ALA A 504 14.59 4.08 6.11
C ALA A 504 13.53 4.82 6.95
N TYR A 505 13.60 6.15 7.07
CA TYR A 505 12.72 6.90 7.96
C TYR A 505 11.23 6.62 7.73
N ARG A 506 10.73 6.83 6.51
CA ARG A 506 9.31 6.57 6.15
C ARG A 506 8.94 5.09 6.29
N GLN A 507 9.87 4.18 6.04
CA GLN A 507 9.64 2.75 6.24
C GLN A 507 9.40 2.43 7.71
N VAL A 508 10.21 2.96 8.61
CA VAL A 508 10.08 2.75 10.06
C VAL A 508 8.82 3.43 10.59
N ILE A 509 8.59 4.71 10.26
CA ILE A 509 7.42 5.44 10.77
C ILE A 509 6.11 4.84 10.25
N SER A 510 6.01 4.53 8.96
CA SER A 510 4.80 3.89 8.40
C SER A 510 4.64 2.42 8.79
N ALA A 511 5.60 1.81 9.48
CA ALA A 511 5.41 0.49 10.10
C ALA A 511 4.61 0.56 11.41
N HIS A 512 4.20 1.76 11.85
CA HIS A 512 3.54 1.96 13.13
C HIS A 512 2.20 2.69 13.00
N LYS A 513 1.38 2.60 14.07
CA LYS A 513 0.13 3.34 14.22
C LYS A 513 0.09 4.05 15.59
N LEU A 514 -0.20 5.35 15.58
CA LEU A 514 -0.31 6.18 16.79
C LEU A 514 -1.75 6.28 17.25
N PHE A 515 -1.98 6.08 18.54
CA PHE A 515 -3.26 6.28 19.20
C PHE A 515 -3.06 6.53 20.70
N THR A 516 -4.14 6.73 21.44
CA THR A 516 -4.13 6.77 22.91
C THR A 516 -4.93 5.61 23.47
N ASP A 517 -4.59 5.13 24.66
CA ASP A 517 -5.49 4.27 25.45
C ASP A 517 -6.58 5.07 26.17
N LYS A 518 -7.44 4.39 26.95
CA LYS A 518 -8.58 5.03 27.64
C LYS A 518 -8.15 5.97 28.76
N GLU A 519 -6.95 5.79 29.31
CA GLU A 519 -6.32 6.67 30.30
C GLU A 519 -5.63 7.88 29.66
N GLY A 520 -5.47 7.88 28.33
CA GLY A 520 -4.81 8.93 27.57
C GLY A 520 -3.30 8.74 27.42
N ASN A 521 -2.75 7.57 27.76
CA ASN A 521 -1.37 7.24 27.48
C ASN A 521 -1.15 7.11 25.97
N LEU A 522 0.01 7.53 25.50
CA LEU A 522 0.41 7.41 24.10
C LEU A 522 0.76 5.95 23.76
N MET A 523 0.27 5.46 22.64
CA MET A 523 0.52 4.11 22.12
C MET A 523 1.03 4.19 20.68
N TRP A 524 2.14 3.52 20.38
CA TRP A 524 2.79 3.54 19.06
C TRP A 524 3.07 2.11 18.60
N PHE A 525 2.12 1.48 17.92
CA PHE A 525 2.18 0.03 17.68
C PHE A 525 2.78 -0.28 16.33
N SER A 526 3.86 -1.05 16.32
CA SER A 526 4.45 -1.60 15.10
C SER A 526 3.62 -2.76 14.54
N LYS A 527 3.76 -3.01 13.24
CA LYS A 527 3.38 -4.27 12.60
C LYS A 527 4.63 -4.98 12.11
N GLU A 528 4.86 -6.19 12.61
CA GLU A 528 5.87 -7.10 12.08
C GLU A 528 5.51 -7.63 10.68
N ASN A 529 6.48 -7.89 9.82
CA ASN A 529 6.26 -8.28 8.42
C ASN A 529 6.66 -9.73 8.12
N ASN A 530 5.76 -10.48 7.47
CA ASN A 530 6.00 -11.82 6.92
C ASN A 530 6.39 -12.89 7.95
N SER A 531 5.97 -12.73 9.20
CA SER A 531 6.21 -13.64 10.33
C SER A 531 5.05 -13.63 11.34
N ASN A 532 3.81 -13.81 10.84
CA ASN A 532 2.52 -13.79 11.55
C ASN A 532 1.87 -12.39 11.70
N GLY A 533 2.55 -11.32 11.32
CA GLY A 533 2.01 -9.96 11.48
C GLY A 533 1.80 -9.57 12.94
N CYS A 534 2.70 -9.98 13.83
CA CYS A 534 2.64 -9.67 15.25
C CYS A 534 2.58 -8.15 15.48
N ILE A 535 1.80 -7.74 16.47
CA ILE A 535 1.61 -6.32 16.80
C ILE A 535 2.48 -5.93 17.98
N ASN A 536 3.22 -4.84 17.80
CA ASN A 536 4.07 -4.21 18.80
C ASN A 536 5.12 -5.16 19.40
N THR A 537 5.85 -5.87 18.53
CA THR A 537 6.89 -6.82 18.93
C THR A 537 8.08 -6.11 19.60
N VAL A 538 8.59 -6.66 20.71
CA VAL A 538 9.65 -6.04 21.51
C VAL A 538 11.02 -6.14 20.83
N ASP A 539 11.33 -7.25 20.20
CA ASP A 539 12.55 -7.45 19.41
C ASP A 539 12.62 -6.61 18.11
N LEU A 540 11.50 -6.00 17.69
CA LEU A 540 11.45 -4.94 16.66
C LEU A 540 11.49 -3.53 17.27
N THR A 541 10.96 -3.36 18.47
CA THR A 541 11.02 -2.11 19.23
C THR A 541 12.47 -1.75 19.56
N TYR A 542 13.29 -2.73 19.91
CA TYR A 542 14.71 -2.52 20.25
C TYR A 542 15.57 -1.99 19.08
N PRO A 543 15.63 -2.64 17.89
CA PRO A 543 16.46 -2.17 16.78
C PRO A 543 15.97 -0.85 16.16
N SER A 544 14.68 -0.51 16.31
CA SER A 544 14.14 0.77 15.82
C SER A 544 14.39 1.94 16.79
N ALA A 545 14.76 1.65 18.04
CA ALA A 545 14.90 2.64 19.10
C ALA A 545 15.85 3.81 18.81
N PRO A 546 16.99 3.67 18.10
CA PRO A 546 17.88 4.80 17.86
C PRO A 546 17.18 6.00 17.19
N LEU A 547 16.24 5.77 16.27
CA LEU A 547 15.48 6.84 15.63
C LEU A 547 14.64 7.60 16.67
N PHE A 548 13.87 6.88 17.49
CA PHE A 548 12.96 7.49 18.45
C PHE A 548 13.70 8.10 19.63
N LEU A 549 14.73 7.44 20.16
CA LEU A 549 15.54 7.98 21.27
C LEU A 549 16.23 9.30 20.88
N VAL A 550 16.65 9.46 19.62
CA VAL A 550 17.32 10.69 19.16
C VAL A 550 16.31 11.82 18.92
N TYR A 551 15.19 11.54 18.26
CA TYR A 551 14.30 12.60 17.77
C TYR A 551 12.98 12.76 18.55
N ASN A 552 12.47 11.71 19.19
CA ASN A 552 11.27 11.77 20.04
C ASN A 552 11.16 10.59 21.04
N PRO A 553 11.73 10.71 22.26
CA PRO A 553 11.66 9.67 23.28
C PRO A 553 10.24 9.32 23.75
N ASP A 554 9.24 10.17 23.53
CA ASP A 554 7.85 9.85 23.88
C ASP A 554 7.30 8.72 23.01
N LEU A 555 7.71 8.63 21.73
CA LEU A 555 7.34 7.51 20.86
C LEU A 555 8.02 6.20 21.30
N GLN A 556 9.26 6.26 21.78
CA GLN A 556 9.92 5.09 22.37
C GLN A 556 9.17 4.60 23.61
N LYS A 557 8.80 5.52 24.52
CA LYS A 557 7.94 5.20 25.66
C LYS A 557 6.61 4.62 25.19
N ALA A 558 6.00 5.13 24.12
CA ALA A 558 4.72 4.66 23.61
C ALA A 558 4.75 3.22 23.06
N MET A 559 5.89 2.75 22.50
CA MET A 559 6.06 1.34 22.10
C MET A 559 6.17 0.42 23.31
N MET A 560 6.82 0.89 24.37
CA MET A 560 7.10 0.10 25.58
C MET A 560 5.93 0.08 26.56
N THR A 561 5.16 1.17 26.63
CA THR A 561 4.09 1.36 27.61
C THR A 561 3.06 0.25 27.51
N SER A 562 2.66 -0.16 26.32
CA SER A 562 1.69 -1.24 26.13
C SER A 562 2.17 -2.61 26.63
N ILE A 563 3.47 -2.91 26.54
CA ILE A 563 4.05 -4.16 27.07
C ILE A 563 4.02 -4.15 28.60
N PHE A 564 4.36 -3.01 29.21
CA PHE A 564 4.23 -2.84 30.66
C PHE A 564 2.78 -2.93 31.12
N GLU A 565 1.85 -2.22 30.47
CA GLU A 565 0.43 -2.26 30.81
C GLU A 565 -0.19 -3.66 30.62
N TYR A 566 0.26 -4.40 29.59
CA TYR A 566 -0.18 -5.78 29.39
C TYR A 566 0.21 -6.68 30.56
N SER A 567 1.44 -6.54 31.07
CA SER A 567 1.88 -7.26 32.28
C SER A 567 1.20 -6.74 33.56
N ALA A 568 1.08 -5.42 33.72
CA ALA A 568 0.44 -4.79 34.88
C ALA A 568 -1.04 -5.18 35.00
N SER A 569 -1.71 -5.44 33.88
CA SER A 569 -3.11 -5.90 33.85
C SER A 569 -3.31 -7.33 34.33
N GLY A 570 -2.23 -8.10 34.52
CA GLY A 570 -2.27 -9.53 34.85
C GLY A 570 -2.65 -10.44 33.67
N ARG A 571 -2.78 -9.90 32.45
CA ARG A 571 -3.02 -10.68 31.24
C ARG A 571 -1.77 -11.44 30.77
N TRP A 572 -0.61 -11.02 31.23
CA TRP A 572 0.67 -11.71 31.09
C TRP A 572 1.24 -11.93 32.49
N ASP A 573 1.18 -13.17 32.96
CA ASP A 573 1.55 -13.57 34.33
C ASP A 573 2.93 -14.23 34.40
N LYS A 574 3.68 -14.25 33.29
CA LYS A 574 5.04 -14.79 33.22
C LYS A 574 6.06 -13.80 33.83
N PRO A 575 7.18 -14.29 34.39
CA PRO A 575 8.16 -13.44 35.08
C PRO A 575 9.13 -12.68 34.14
N PHE A 576 8.77 -12.51 32.87
CA PHE A 576 9.57 -11.88 31.82
C PHE A 576 8.66 -11.09 30.88
N ALA A 577 9.21 -10.20 30.05
CA ALA A 577 8.43 -9.39 29.12
C ALA A 577 7.73 -10.25 28.04
N ALA A 578 6.56 -9.82 27.59
CA ALA A 578 5.88 -10.44 26.46
C ALA A 578 6.56 -10.07 25.14
N HIS A 579 6.62 -11.01 24.20
CA HIS A 579 7.14 -10.80 22.85
C HIS A 579 6.30 -9.79 22.05
N ASP A 580 4.99 -10.02 21.99
CA ASP A 580 4.02 -9.23 21.23
C ASP A 580 2.71 -9.08 22.00
N LEU A 581 1.75 -8.37 21.42
CA LEU A 581 0.40 -8.17 21.99
C LEU A 581 -0.71 -8.84 21.18
N GLY A 582 -0.39 -9.62 20.15
CA GLY A 582 -1.34 -10.25 19.26
C GLY A 582 -0.99 -10.13 17.79
N THR A 583 -2.01 -10.08 16.94
CA THR A 583 -1.86 -10.04 15.49
C THR A 583 -2.45 -8.76 14.94
N TYR A 584 -1.65 -7.93 14.29
CA TYR A 584 -2.05 -6.59 13.83
C TYR A 584 -3.30 -6.65 12.92
N PRO A 585 -4.35 -5.82 13.17
CA PRO A 585 -4.43 -4.70 14.12
C PRO A 585 -5.04 -5.05 15.50
N ILE A 586 -5.08 -6.33 15.87
CA ILE A 586 -5.73 -6.82 17.11
C ILE A 586 -4.67 -7.14 18.17
N ALA A 587 -4.54 -6.28 19.16
CA ALA A 587 -3.66 -6.39 20.32
C ALA A 587 -4.42 -6.86 21.58
N ASN A 588 -4.87 -8.12 21.55
CA ASN A 588 -5.68 -8.72 22.64
C ASN A 588 -4.95 -9.79 23.46
N GLY A 589 -3.73 -10.13 23.09
CA GLY A 589 -2.89 -11.08 23.81
C GLY A 589 -1.86 -11.74 22.89
N GLN A 590 -0.75 -12.17 23.48
CA GLN A 590 0.42 -12.69 22.78
C GLN A 590 0.08 -13.93 21.91
N VAL A 591 0.65 -13.99 20.71
CA VAL A 591 0.36 -15.07 19.72
C VAL A 591 1.58 -15.79 19.17
N TYR A 592 2.79 -15.27 19.40
CA TYR A 592 4.01 -15.93 18.92
C TYR A 592 4.28 -17.27 19.64
N GLY A 593 4.76 -18.27 18.90
CA GLY A 593 4.92 -19.63 19.43
C GLY A 593 6.07 -19.80 20.43
N GLY A 594 7.03 -18.87 20.46
CA GLY A 594 8.12 -18.81 21.43
C GLY A 594 8.04 -17.54 22.27
N ASP A 595 8.55 -17.57 23.50
CA ASP A 595 8.42 -16.45 24.43
C ASP A 595 9.61 -15.47 24.40
N MET A 596 10.77 -15.90 23.87
CA MET A 596 12.03 -15.14 23.81
C MET A 596 12.39 -14.40 25.13
N PRO A 597 12.29 -15.05 26.30
CA PRO A 597 12.18 -14.36 27.58
C PRO A 597 13.42 -13.53 27.96
N ILE A 598 14.62 -13.98 27.55
CA ILE A 598 15.89 -13.28 27.80
C ILE A 598 16.01 -12.04 26.91
N GLU A 599 15.77 -12.19 25.60
CA GLU A 599 15.84 -11.10 24.63
C GLU A 599 14.84 -10.00 24.99
N GLU A 600 13.57 -10.35 25.20
CA GLU A 600 12.51 -9.35 25.39
C GLU A 600 12.62 -8.61 26.73
N SER A 601 12.97 -9.34 27.80
CA SER A 601 13.21 -8.71 29.10
C SER A 601 14.45 -7.82 29.04
N GLY A 602 15.52 -8.28 28.38
CA GLY A 602 16.75 -7.53 28.21
C GLY A 602 16.52 -6.23 27.44
N ASN A 603 15.81 -6.33 26.32
CA ASN A 603 15.42 -5.20 25.48
C ASN A 603 14.63 -4.16 26.27
N MET A 604 13.59 -4.58 26.99
CA MET A 604 12.78 -3.65 27.79
C MET A 604 13.57 -2.96 28.91
N VAL A 605 14.45 -3.69 29.61
CA VAL A 605 15.29 -3.11 30.68
C VAL A 605 16.30 -2.11 30.09
N ILE A 606 16.99 -2.47 29.00
CA ILE A 606 17.98 -1.60 28.35
C ILE A 606 17.31 -0.32 27.82
N LEU A 607 16.17 -0.43 27.14
CA LEU A 607 15.47 0.73 26.60
C LEU A 607 14.94 1.65 27.71
N THR A 608 14.46 1.08 28.82
CA THR A 608 14.01 1.87 29.98
C THR A 608 15.17 2.66 30.59
N ALA A 609 16.34 2.03 30.69
CA ALA A 609 17.56 2.69 31.16
C ALA A 609 18.04 3.77 30.16
N ALA A 610 17.94 3.52 28.86
CA ALA A 610 18.28 4.49 27.82
C ALA A 610 17.41 5.74 27.88
N ILE A 611 16.09 5.57 28.02
CA ILE A 611 15.14 6.69 28.24
C ILE A 611 15.53 7.47 29.50
N SER A 612 15.78 6.77 30.61
CA SER A 612 16.15 7.42 31.88
C SER A 612 17.43 8.25 31.76
N LYS A 613 18.41 7.76 30.99
CA LYS A 613 19.66 8.46 30.70
C LYS A 613 19.44 9.71 29.86
N ILE A 614 18.57 9.64 28.85
CA ILE A 614 18.24 10.78 27.97
C ILE A 614 17.46 11.86 28.71
N GLU A 615 16.48 11.46 29.53
CA GLU A 615 15.65 12.38 30.30
C GLU A 615 16.34 12.90 31.58
N GLY A 616 17.45 12.27 31.99
CA GLY A 616 18.20 12.62 33.20
C GLY A 616 17.48 12.30 34.51
N ASN A 617 16.43 11.47 34.46
CA ASN A 617 15.64 11.04 35.61
C ASN A 617 15.03 9.65 35.35
N ALA A 618 14.43 9.02 36.36
CA ALA A 618 13.84 7.68 36.26
C ALA A 618 12.31 7.68 36.38
N ASP A 619 11.64 8.79 36.06
CA ASP A 619 10.21 8.94 36.33
C ASP A 619 9.35 7.96 35.50
N TYR A 620 9.75 7.68 34.25
CA TYR A 620 9.10 6.64 33.44
C TYR A 620 9.29 5.24 34.04
N ALA A 621 10.54 4.88 34.38
CA ALA A 621 10.88 3.59 34.97
C ALA A 621 10.17 3.35 36.31
N LYS A 622 10.04 4.40 37.13
CA LYS A 622 9.42 4.34 38.46
C LYS A 622 7.96 3.87 38.42
N LYS A 623 7.23 4.13 37.34
CA LYS A 623 5.84 3.66 37.17
C LYS A 623 5.75 2.12 37.13
N TYR A 624 6.79 1.46 36.61
CA TYR A 624 6.82 0.03 36.36
C TYR A 624 7.91 -0.70 37.16
N TRP A 625 8.33 -0.11 38.28
CA TRP A 625 9.52 -0.56 39.02
C TRP A 625 9.43 -2.02 39.49
N ASP A 626 8.25 -2.46 39.94
CA ASP A 626 8.03 -3.83 40.41
C ASP A 626 8.11 -4.85 39.25
N ILE A 627 7.57 -4.49 38.08
CA ILE A 627 7.65 -5.30 36.85
C ILE A 627 9.10 -5.38 36.38
N LEU A 628 9.79 -4.24 36.31
CA LEU A 628 11.22 -4.17 35.96
C LEU A 628 12.09 -5.00 36.91
N THR A 629 11.79 -4.96 38.21
CA THR A 629 12.49 -5.77 39.22
C THR A 629 12.28 -7.26 38.95
N THR A 630 11.05 -7.66 38.64
CA THR A 630 10.71 -9.05 38.30
C THR A 630 11.49 -9.53 37.07
N TRP A 631 11.45 -8.77 35.97
CA TRP A 631 12.15 -9.12 34.74
C TRP A 631 13.69 -9.11 34.92
N THR A 632 14.22 -8.17 35.70
CA THR A 632 15.66 -8.12 36.02
C THR A 632 16.09 -9.35 36.83
N ASN A 633 15.30 -9.77 37.83
CA ASN A 633 15.59 -10.98 38.60
C ASN A 633 15.57 -12.23 37.71
N TYR A 634 14.62 -12.32 36.78
CA TYR A 634 14.60 -13.40 35.78
C TYR A 634 15.89 -13.42 34.95
N LEU A 635 16.34 -12.27 34.45
CA LEU A 635 17.60 -12.18 33.71
C LEU A 635 18.84 -12.54 34.54
N VAL A 636 18.86 -12.21 35.84
CA VAL A 636 19.95 -12.59 36.74
C VAL A 636 20.00 -14.10 36.94
N GLU A 637 18.85 -14.75 37.07
CA GLU A 637 18.74 -16.19 37.28
C GLU A 637 19.06 -17.00 36.02
N TYR A 638 18.54 -16.59 34.87
CA TYR A 638 18.59 -17.39 33.63
C TYR A 638 19.54 -16.84 32.55
N GLY A 639 20.01 -15.60 32.65
CA GLY A 639 20.75 -14.93 31.56
C GLY A 639 22.21 -15.36 31.38
N GLN A 640 22.77 -16.20 32.27
CA GLN A 640 24.15 -16.73 32.12
C GLN A 640 24.22 -18.04 31.33
N ASP A 641 23.09 -18.68 31.03
CA ASP A 641 22.96 -19.85 30.16
C ASP A 641 21.83 -19.59 29.14
N PRO A 642 22.08 -18.72 28.14
CA PRO A 642 21.06 -18.16 27.25
C PRO A 642 20.43 -19.15 26.27
#